data_AF-A0A3C1H768-F1
#
_entry.id   AF-A0A3C1H768-F1
#
_cell.length_a   1.000
_cell.length_b   1.000
_cell.length_c   1.000
_cell.angle_alpha   90.00
_cell.angle_beta   90.00
_cell.angle_gamma   90.00
#
_symmetry.space_group_name_H-M   'P 1'
#
loop_
_entity.id
_entity.type
_entity.pdbx_description
1 polymer ?
#
loop_
_entity_poly.entity_id
_entity_poly.type
_entity_poly.pdbx_seq_one_letter_code
_entity_poly.pdbx_strand_id
1 'polypeptide(L)'
;MKRTLLALLALAASNLSSVGQTVTVMDADQDSRILEIVDTRVNAAGATEAVTNRVVEVATSMHYWDGVEWSPSSPDFEIIGNAAVAAHAPHVVSLNANLNVERAVTVTFPDGQRFAVTPLFLAFRSTRTGQGAVIGQVQDSTGVVIGPNLVLYTNAMAGVSCSVLYENRIDGMEQNLLVTEPLNPLDWGVPADGETRLELWSEVYEAPPGMATDTMAAEGLPDLYLHFGSAQIGQGRSFLLGQEGFSVPVGKSYGAVPDLNGTFLVETVTYESVKPIMDQLQQQQAAAGGRSKVARTAKIAAKGDKEFFAQVRHVPQDSTLVAAMSKGPVALGPGLVLDFRTVNGSTNNAVFQSDWTYSITGDTTLAGSSVTFEAGTVLKYASGVKLTANCPIVWQGTNYAPVTLTAANDHSVGEKLNSNAEVGTNRFAKIALEINATTAGADAILRNFRIRNAEIGILLNGRTGHDLVHGQFVNCGYGVVMSGSSSTLLRNGLFNNVTTNLSGSTGTVKAEQITSDGASYFKSDLAHCFLTNSLLVAVTTVGTFENSLNVQTVSSSTGVFATVGSASHYLASNTYRNLGSSAVSILAEIQRLTTVAPVTLSSAISVDTTLSPQAQRDTDLADLGYHYDPLDYVWSALGVTATLTMTSGVAVATYGPQGATISGSGKLISQGRPDLMNHLVRYNAVQEQPALWGSYTAPLSIVNQTSTSGPPYPEVRLRFTEISLMGSAVAGAEKFFDMSSSLPTTFVSRDSLLRGVWIYVYNNNSSYTPGVYLTNNILLRPILTVGNNYMTTGYPLKLEVRNNLLIGGTVTLTRTNNASAVYNVKDNVLDTVTLTASSTGIGSSYNGYKGTTVLPGTSGNDIALTTLDYQVGPLGKYYYNTTSSATNTAYLINKDSASSAGSVGLYHYTTRASDQAKDGASAGLDLGFHYIVTSALGSTTPLDTDGDGVPDYLEDINGDGTVNSGETDWNSASDLGLRVRITEPKATANLP
;
A
#
# COMPACT_ATOMS: atom_id res chain seq x y z
N MET A 1 32.20 2.11 -15.69
CA MET A 1 31.63 2.58 -14.40
C MET A 1 30.31 1.88 -14.10
N LYS A 2 29.20 2.09 -14.84
CA LYS A 2 27.92 1.36 -14.62
C LYS A 2 28.03 -0.17 -14.41
N ARG A 3 28.94 -0.87 -15.11
CA ARG A 3 29.14 -2.33 -14.97
C ARG A 3 29.80 -2.78 -13.66
N THR A 4 30.60 -1.92 -13.00
CA THR A 4 31.27 -2.26 -11.73
C THR A 4 30.32 -2.02 -10.54
N LEU A 5 29.48 -0.98 -10.64
CA LEU A 5 28.37 -0.63 -9.72
C LEU A 5 27.33 -1.76 -9.61
N LEU A 6 26.83 -2.21 -10.75
CA LEU A 6 25.83 -3.29 -10.83
C LEU A 6 26.34 -4.59 -10.21
N ALA A 7 27.65 -4.83 -10.24
CA ALA A 7 28.26 -6.01 -9.66
C ALA A 7 28.30 -5.97 -8.11
N LEU A 8 28.56 -4.81 -7.50
CA LEU A 8 28.57 -4.66 -6.03
C LEU A 8 27.16 -4.79 -5.44
N LEU A 9 26.17 -4.15 -6.07
CA LEU A 9 24.76 -4.25 -5.66
C LEU A 9 24.19 -5.65 -5.94
N ALA A 10 24.64 -6.33 -7.00
CA ALA A 10 24.29 -7.72 -7.26
C ALA A 10 24.91 -8.71 -6.25
N LEU A 11 26.12 -8.43 -5.71
CA LEU A 11 26.68 -9.21 -4.60
C LEU A 11 25.79 -9.13 -3.35
N ALA A 12 25.24 -7.96 -3.02
CA ALA A 12 24.29 -7.81 -1.91
C ALA A 12 22.93 -8.50 -2.18
N ALA A 13 22.51 -8.59 -3.45
CA ALA A 13 21.30 -9.31 -3.87
C ALA A 13 21.49 -10.85 -3.94
N SER A 14 22.73 -11.35 -3.88
CA SER A 14 23.03 -12.79 -3.99
C SER A 14 22.49 -13.64 -2.84
N ASN A 15 22.07 -13.04 -1.72
CA ASN A 15 21.40 -13.75 -0.62
C ASN A 15 19.99 -14.27 -0.99
N LEU A 16 19.45 -13.88 -2.14
CA LEU A 16 18.16 -14.37 -2.68
C LEU A 16 18.32 -15.49 -3.72
N SER A 17 19.53 -15.79 -4.19
CA SER A 17 19.69 -16.73 -5.30
C SER A 17 19.72 -18.18 -4.82
N SER A 18 18.74 -18.96 -5.29
CA SER A 18 18.87 -20.42 -5.31
C SER A 18 19.70 -20.87 -6.52
N VAL A 19 20.26 -22.08 -6.47
CA VAL A 19 20.99 -22.69 -7.60
C VAL A 19 20.15 -22.60 -8.89
N GLY A 20 20.61 -21.79 -9.87
CA GLY A 20 19.94 -21.60 -11.17
C GLY A 20 19.29 -20.23 -11.41
N GLN A 21 19.31 -19.30 -10.45
CA GLN A 21 18.77 -17.94 -10.62
C GLN A 21 19.86 -16.89 -10.86
N THR A 22 19.62 -15.95 -11.77
CA THR A 22 20.46 -14.75 -11.98
C THR A 22 19.71 -13.51 -11.52
N VAL A 23 20.32 -12.69 -10.66
CA VAL A 23 19.72 -11.44 -10.15
C VAL A 23 20.51 -10.23 -10.67
N THR A 24 19.81 -9.28 -11.28
CA THR A 24 20.39 -8.02 -11.80
C THR A 24 19.67 -6.84 -11.16
N VAL A 25 20.42 -5.83 -10.72
CA VAL A 25 19.85 -4.58 -10.23
C VAL A 25 19.60 -3.67 -11.44
N MET A 26 18.40 -3.15 -11.61
CA MET A 26 18.03 -2.35 -12.79
C MET A 26 18.11 -0.85 -12.48
N ASP A 27 17.71 -0.49 -11.27
CA ASP A 27 17.71 0.87 -10.76
C ASP A 27 17.76 0.85 -9.23
N ALA A 28 18.16 1.96 -8.61
CA ALA A 28 18.20 2.12 -7.15
C ALA A 28 18.04 3.60 -6.74
N ASP A 29 17.44 3.80 -5.57
CA ASP A 29 17.41 5.08 -4.86
C ASP A 29 17.76 4.87 -3.37
N GLN A 30 17.56 5.88 -2.52
CA GLN A 30 17.90 5.83 -1.10
C GLN A 30 17.29 4.62 -0.36
N ASP A 31 16.03 4.31 -0.64
CA ASP A 31 15.23 3.38 0.17
C ASP A 31 14.77 2.15 -0.64
N SER A 32 15.17 2.05 -1.91
CA SER A 32 14.72 0.98 -2.79
C SER A 32 15.72 0.59 -3.88
N ARG A 33 15.48 -0.57 -4.48
CA ARG A 33 16.09 -0.99 -5.75
C ARG A 33 15.15 -1.87 -6.55
N ILE A 34 15.23 -1.77 -7.87
CA ILE A 34 14.53 -2.64 -8.79
C ILE A 34 15.43 -3.83 -9.11
N LEU A 35 14.97 -5.04 -8.84
CA LEU A 35 15.64 -6.28 -9.21
C LEU A 35 14.96 -6.94 -10.41
N GLU A 36 15.76 -7.50 -11.30
CA GLU A 36 15.36 -8.46 -12.33
C GLU A 36 15.93 -9.83 -11.96
N ILE A 37 15.05 -10.81 -11.76
CA ILE A 37 15.38 -12.18 -11.35
C ILE A 37 15.07 -13.10 -12.52
N VAL A 38 16.06 -13.78 -13.08
CA VAL A 38 15.89 -14.73 -14.17
C VAL A 38 16.04 -16.15 -13.63
N ASP A 39 14.94 -16.92 -13.68
CA ASP A 39 14.85 -18.32 -13.28
C ASP A 39 14.86 -19.21 -14.53
N THR A 40 15.66 -20.26 -14.54
CA THR A 40 15.78 -21.17 -15.69
C THR A 40 15.02 -22.47 -15.40
N ARG A 41 13.93 -22.72 -16.13
CA ARG A 41 13.05 -23.88 -15.91
C ARG A 41 13.04 -24.81 -17.12
N VAL A 42 12.75 -26.07 -16.88
CA VAL A 42 12.49 -27.05 -17.95
C VAL A 42 10.97 -27.19 -18.08
N ASN A 43 10.42 -26.87 -19.25
CA ASN A 43 8.99 -26.97 -19.51
C ASN A 43 8.55 -28.43 -19.69
N ALA A 44 7.23 -28.66 -19.81
CA ALA A 44 6.65 -29.99 -19.99
C ALA A 44 7.13 -30.74 -21.25
N ALA A 45 7.71 -30.02 -22.23
CA ALA A 45 8.30 -30.58 -23.44
C ALA A 45 9.82 -30.87 -23.33
N GLY A 46 10.41 -30.66 -22.14
CA GLY A 46 11.84 -30.87 -21.90
C GLY A 46 12.74 -29.73 -22.39
N ALA A 47 12.19 -28.60 -22.82
CA ALA A 47 12.94 -27.43 -23.26
C ALA A 47 13.20 -26.46 -22.10
N THR A 48 14.38 -25.83 -22.11
CA THR A 48 14.76 -24.84 -21.11
C THR A 48 14.19 -23.46 -21.44
N GLU A 49 13.42 -22.88 -20.53
CA GLU A 49 12.81 -21.55 -20.62
C GLU A 49 13.29 -20.66 -19.48
N ALA A 50 13.63 -19.40 -19.81
CA ALA A 50 13.95 -18.38 -18.82
C ALA A 50 12.66 -17.65 -18.42
N VAL A 51 12.34 -17.63 -17.13
CA VAL A 51 11.25 -16.85 -16.54
C VAL A 51 11.87 -15.66 -15.82
N THR A 52 11.56 -14.46 -16.28
CA THR A 52 12.01 -13.22 -15.65
C THR A 52 10.94 -12.73 -14.68
N ASN A 53 11.33 -12.38 -13.45
CA ASN A 53 10.52 -11.68 -12.46
C ASN A 53 11.17 -10.32 -12.18
N ARG A 54 10.37 -9.32 -11.79
CA ARG A 54 10.85 -7.99 -11.43
C ARG A 54 10.18 -7.56 -10.14
N VAL A 55 10.97 -7.09 -9.19
CA VAL A 55 10.49 -6.71 -7.86
C VAL A 55 11.16 -5.41 -7.45
N VAL A 56 10.42 -4.57 -6.72
CA VAL A 56 11.02 -3.43 -6.02
C VAL A 56 11.33 -3.86 -4.59
N GLU A 57 12.61 -3.97 -4.25
CA GLU A 57 12.99 -4.13 -2.85
C GLU A 57 12.96 -2.80 -2.14
N VAL A 58 12.47 -2.79 -0.90
CA VAL A 58 12.28 -1.59 -0.09
C VAL A 58 12.78 -1.85 1.34
N ALA A 59 13.60 -0.93 1.84
CA ALA A 59 13.98 -0.78 3.23
C ALA A 59 14.46 0.66 3.48
N THR A 60 14.34 1.17 4.70
CA THR A 60 14.86 2.53 5.00
C THR A 60 16.39 2.55 4.88
N SER A 61 16.91 3.57 4.18
CA SER A 61 18.35 3.81 4.03
C SER A 61 19.15 2.63 3.45
N MET A 62 18.63 1.97 2.41
CA MET A 62 19.37 0.91 1.71
C MET A 62 20.66 1.44 1.06
N HIS A 63 20.61 2.67 0.55
CA HIS A 63 21.70 3.26 -0.21
C HIS A 63 21.93 4.72 0.19
N TYR A 64 23.16 5.19 0.06
CA TYR A 64 23.54 6.60 0.19
C TYR A 64 24.05 7.14 -1.14
N TRP A 65 23.91 8.45 -1.36
CA TRP A 65 24.46 9.10 -2.54
C TRP A 65 25.92 9.50 -2.31
N ASP A 66 26.85 8.93 -3.05
CA ASP A 66 28.29 9.22 -2.90
C ASP A 66 28.77 10.46 -3.68
N GLY A 67 27.84 11.17 -4.33
CA GLY A 67 28.11 12.30 -5.23
C GLY A 67 28.02 11.93 -6.71
N VAL A 68 28.03 10.65 -7.05
CA VAL A 68 28.03 10.15 -8.43
C VAL A 68 26.96 9.08 -8.64
N GLU A 69 26.82 8.15 -7.69
CA GLU A 69 25.90 7.02 -7.77
C GLU A 69 25.33 6.64 -6.39
N TRP A 70 24.26 5.82 -6.42
CA TRP A 70 23.71 5.21 -5.21
C TRP A 70 24.54 4.00 -4.83
N SER A 71 25.15 4.06 -3.64
CA SER A 71 26.03 3.02 -3.10
C SER A 71 25.40 2.38 -1.84
N PRO A 72 25.60 1.07 -1.58
CA PRO A 72 25.04 0.40 -0.40
C PRO A 72 25.43 1.10 0.91
N SER A 73 24.47 1.32 1.79
CA SER A 73 24.75 1.95 3.07
C SER A 73 25.50 1.03 4.04
N SER A 74 26.41 1.61 4.83
CA SER A 74 27.12 1.00 5.93
C SER A 74 27.05 1.89 7.17
N PRO A 75 26.87 1.32 8.37
CA PRO A 75 26.82 2.09 9.61
C PRO A 75 28.21 2.50 10.14
N ASP A 76 29.29 2.23 9.40
CA ASP A 76 30.66 2.31 9.91
C ASP A 76 31.13 3.75 10.19
N PHE A 77 31.87 3.92 11.29
CA PHE A 77 32.65 5.10 11.62
C PHE A 77 34.08 4.98 11.09
N GLU A 78 34.56 6.07 10.49
CA GLU A 78 35.94 6.31 10.12
C GLU A 78 36.53 7.44 10.96
N ILE A 79 37.81 7.35 11.32
CA ILE A 79 38.49 8.44 12.03
C ILE A 79 39.03 9.42 10.99
N ILE A 80 38.43 10.61 10.93
CA ILE A 80 38.82 11.68 10.01
C ILE A 80 39.27 12.89 10.85
N GLY A 81 40.56 13.18 10.84
CA GLY A 81 41.15 14.19 11.72
C GLY A 81 40.95 13.84 13.19
N ASN A 82 40.26 14.70 13.95
CA ASN A 82 39.94 14.51 15.37
C ASN A 82 38.47 14.13 15.60
N ALA A 83 37.80 13.50 14.64
CA ALA A 83 36.41 13.07 14.78
C ALA A 83 36.22 11.62 14.30
N ALA A 84 35.22 10.95 14.85
CA ALA A 84 34.66 9.74 14.25
C ALA A 84 33.50 10.17 13.35
N VAL A 85 33.57 9.84 12.06
CA VAL A 85 32.61 10.24 11.05
C VAL A 85 32.01 9.00 10.40
N ALA A 86 30.69 8.89 10.40
CA ALA A 86 29.95 7.91 9.62
C ALA A 86 29.26 8.64 8.47
N ALA A 87 29.75 8.41 7.24
CA ALA A 87 29.30 9.13 6.04
C ALA A 87 28.74 8.20 4.95
N HIS A 88 28.64 6.90 5.22
CA HIS A 88 28.15 5.90 4.26
C HIS A 88 26.70 5.49 4.54
N ALA A 89 25.88 6.43 5.00
CA ALA A 89 24.43 6.31 5.12
C ALA A 89 23.79 7.61 4.56
N PRO A 90 22.47 7.66 4.33
CA PRO A 90 21.82 8.87 3.85
C PRO A 90 22.00 10.08 4.78
N HIS A 91 22.21 9.81 6.06
CA HIS A 91 22.61 10.80 7.04
C HIS A 91 24.12 10.69 7.31
N VAL A 92 24.73 11.80 7.72
CA VAL A 92 26.14 11.86 8.11
C VAL A 92 26.23 12.19 9.58
N VAL A 93 26.91 11.35 10.35
CA VAL A 93 27.19 11.57 11.78
C VAL A 93 28.65 11.97 11.94
N SER A 94 28.90 13.03 12.71
CA SER A 94 30.23 13.45 13.12
C SER A 94 30.27 13.59 14.64
N LEU A 95 31.20 12.86 15.26
CA LEU A 95 31.42 12.84 16.71
C LEU A 95 32.80 13.39 17.02
N ASN A 96 32.87 14.49 17.79
CA ASN A 96 34.12 15.12 18.17
C ASN A 96 34.96 14.20 19.08
N ALA A 97 36.29 14.23 18.97
CA ALA A 97 37.16 13.47 19.87
C ALA A 97 36.89 13.74 21.35
N ASN A 98 36.51 14.96 21.73
CA ASN A 98 36.08 15.29 23.09
C ASN A 98 34.57 15.50 23.15
N LEU A 99 33.88 14.87 24.11
CA LEU A 99 32.44 15.08 24.31
C LEU A 99 32.12 16.47 24.93
N ASN A 100 33.05 17.03 25.70
CA ASN A 100 32.85 18.29 26.43
C ASN A 100 33.22 19.51 25.56
N VAL A 101 32.47 19.70 24.49
CA VAL A 101 32.58 20.84 23.56
C VAL A 101 31.23 21.14 22.94
N GLU A 102 30.99 22.39 22.53
CA GLU A 102 29.79 22.72 21.75
C GLU A 102 29.74 21.88 20.46
N ARG A 103 28.53 21.43 20.09
CA ARG A 103 28.29 20.62 18.88
C ARG A 103 29.14 19.33 18.82
N ALA A 104 29.36 18.68 19.98
CA ALA A 104 30.14 17.45 20.06
C ALA A 104 29.56 16.33 19.17
N VAL A 105 28.24 16.34 18.98
CA VAL A 105 27.52 15.48 18.05
C VAL A 105 26.88 16.34 16.98
N THR A 106 27.15 16.03 15.73
CA THR A 106 26.46 16.63 14.58
C THR A 106 25.90 15.54 13.69
N VAL A 107 24.60 15.60 13.40
CA VAL A 107 23.93 14.77 12.40
C VAL A 107 23.50 15.67 11.25
N THR A 108 23.89 15.34 10.03
CA THR A 108 23.32 15.93 8.82
C THR A 108 22.33 14.94 8.23
N PHE A 109 21.07 15.33 8.09
CA PHE A 109 20.00 14.48 7.58
C PHE A 109 19.99 14.43 6.05
N PRO A 110 19.24 13.48 5.43
CA PRO A 110 19.17 13.33 3.97
C PRO A 110 18.78 14.61 3.19
N ASP A 111 17.98 15.49 3.80
CA ASP A 111 17.60 16.78 3.21
C ASP A 111 18.67 17.89 3.35
N GLY A 112 19.82 17.56 3.93
CA GLY A 112 20.96 18.46 4.16
C GLY A 112 20.85 19.31 5.43
N GLN A 113 19.74 19.23 6.17
CA GLN A 113 19.58 19.95 7.43
C GLN A 113 20.40 19.29 8.55
N ARG A 114 20.72 20.06 9.60
CA ARG A 114 21.64 19.63 10.65
C ARG A 114 21.01 19.68 12.03
N PHE A 115 21.29 18.65 12.81
CA PHE A 115 21.02 18.58 14.23
C PHE A 115 22.35 18.49 14.98
N ALA A 116 22.68 19.54 15.75
CA ALA A 116 23.91 19.60 16.52
C ALA A 116 23.61 19.70 18.02
N VAL A 117 24.11 18.74 18.78
CA VAL A 117 23.75 18.53 20.18
C VAL A 117 24.97 18.12 21.01
N THR A 118 24.98 18.51 22.29
CA THR A 118 25.95 18.01 23.28
C THR A 118 25.20 17.62 24.57
N PRO A 119 25.35 16.39 25.09
CA PRO A 119 24.90 16.05 26.43
C PRO A 119 25.56 16.96 27.47
N LEU A 120 24.77 17.62 28.31
CA LEU A 120 25.27 18.65 29.22
C LEU A 120 25.31 18.17 30.67
N PHE A 121 24.21 17.62 31.19
CA PHE A 121 24.16 17.18 32.57
C PHE A 121 23.07 16.13 32.84
N LEU A 122 23.25 15.37 33.91
CA LEU A 122 22.28 14.42 34.47
C LEU A 122 21.71 15.02 35.76
N ALA A 123 20.40 14.90 35.96
CA ALA A 123 19.72 15.47 37.12
C ALA A 123 18.61 14.58 37.69
N PHE A 124 18.32 14.78 38.98
CA PHE A 124 17.05 14.38 39.58
C PHE A 124 16.15 15.60 39.73
N ARG A 125 14.85 15.47 39.39
CA ARG A 125 13.82 16.50 39.63
C ARG A 125 12.56 15.90 40.21
N SER A 126 12.05 16.50 41.29
CA SER A 126 10.76 16.16 41.89
C SER A 126 9.69 17.12 41.37
N THR A 127 8.73 16.59 40.61
CA THR A 127 7.58 17.39 40.13
C THR A 127 6.63 17.77 41.26
N ARG A 128 6.60 16.98 42.34
CA ARG A 128 5.81 17.22 43.55
C ARG A 128 6.32 18.37 44.42
N THR A 129 7.63 18.45 44.62
CA THR A 129 8.25 19.40 45.57
C THR A 129 8.96 20.56 44.89
N GLY A 130 9.15 20.53 43.57
CA GLY A 130 9.96 21.49 42.82
C GLY A 130 11.46 21.40 43.11
N GLN A 131 11.89 20.40 43.89
CA GLN A 131 13.30 20.21 44.23
C GLN A 131 14.06 19.55 43.08
N GLY A 132 15.28 19.99 42.85
CA GLY A 132 16.14 19.40 41.83
C GLY A 132 17.63 19.41 42.20
N ALA A 133 18.40 18.48 41.63
CA ALA A 133 19.84 18.43 41.82
C ALA A 133 20.55 17.98 40.54
N VAL A 134 21.60 18.73 40.15
CA VAL A 134 22.53 18.30 39.09
C VAL A 134 23.51 17.29 39.69
N ILE A 135 23.38 16.03 39.28
CA ILE A 135 24.13 14.91 39.84
C ILE A 135 25.39 14.59 39.03
N GLY A 136 25.35 14.85 37.72
CA GLY A 136 26.50 14.73 36.81
C GLY A 136 26.57 15.89 35.85
N GLN A 137 27.75 16.43 35.56
CA GLN A 137 27.96 17.38 34.46
C GLN A 137 28.94 16.81 33.46
N VAL A 138 28.74 17.06 32.17
CA VAL A 138 29.67 16.61 31.14
C VAL A 138 31.09 17.10 31.46
N GLN A 139 32.06 16.23 31.25
CA GLN A 139 33.47 16.50 31.45
C GLN A 139 34.28 15.98 30.27
N ASP A 140 35.55 16.41 30.18
CA ASP A 140 36.44 15.94 29.13
C ASP A 140 36.51 14.40 29.11
N SER A 141 36.15 13.84 27.97
CA SER A 141 36.16 12.42 27.71
C SER A 141 36.52 12.20 26.25
N THR A 142 37.59 11.45 26.01
CA THR A 142 38.04 11.14 24.65
C THR A 142 37.24 9.96 24.09
N GLY A 143 36.70 10.11 22.88
CA GLY A 143 35.98 9.05 22.18
C GLY A 143 36.89 7.89 21.75
N VAL A 144 36.37 6.68 21.86
CA VAL A 144 37.00 5.46 21.36
C VAL A 144 36.01 4.74 20.43
N VAL A 145 36.42 4.48 19.19
CA VAL A 145 35.70 3.60 18.25
C VAL A 145 35.90 2.15 18.71
N ILE A 146 34.86 1.57 19.32
CA ILE A 146 34.93 0.24 19.96
C ILE A 146 34.34 -0.88 19.08
N GLY A 147 33.61 -0.50 18.04
CA GLY A 147 33.05 -1.37 17.01
C GLY A 147 32.94 -0.62 15.69
N PRO A 148 32.53 -1.27 14.59
CA PRO A 148 32.37 -0.60 13.30
C PRO A 148 31.45 0.62 13.42
N ASN A 149 30.35 0.50 14.16
CA ASN A 149 29.31 1.51 14.28
C ASN A 149 29.15 2.09 15.71
N LEU A 150 30.14 1.91 16.59
CA LEU A 150 30.04 2.28 18.01
C LEU A 150 31.19 3.19 18.44
N VAL A 151 30.85 4.32 19.08
CA VAL A 151 31.81 5.24 19.72
C VAL A 151 31.46 5.44 21.18
N LEU A 152 32.42 5.13 22.06
CA LEU A 152 32.26 5.20 23.50
C LEU A 152 33.07 6.36 24.10
N TYR A 153 32.40 7.15 24.94
CA TYR A 153 32.98 8.16 25.81
C TYR A 153 32.87 7.67 27.26
N THR A 154 33.98 7.19 27.81
CA THR A 154 34.01 6.62 29.17
C THR A 154 34.10 7.69 30.25
N ASN A 155 33.38 7.54 31.35
CA ASN A 155 33.42 8.51 32.47
C ASN A 155 33.12 9.94 31.98
N ALA A 156 32.08 10.07 31.16
CA ALA A 156 31.69 11.27 30.46
C ALA A 156 31.07 12.35 31.36
N MET A 157 30.66 12.00 32.59
CA MET A 157 29.96 12.90 33.52
C MET A 157 30.71 13.02 34.85
N ALA A 158 31.16 14.21 35.21
CA ALA A 158 31.73 14.52 36.50
C ALA A 158 30.69 14.37 37.62
N GLY A 159 30.97 13.55 38.63
CA GLY A 159 30.15 13.39 39.83
C GLY A 159 29.34 12.10 39.88
N VAL A 160 29.15 11.42 38.74
CA VAL A 160 28.53 10.10 38.64
C VAL A 160 29.24 9.23 37.62
N SER A 161 29.31 7.92 37.87
CA SER A 161 29.95 6.96 36.95
C SER A 161 29.05 6.70 35.73
N CYS A 162 29.16 7.54 34.71
CA CYS A 162 28.41 7.42 33.47
C CYS A 162 29.33 7.41 32.25
N SER A 163 28.95 6.65 31.23
CA SER A 163 29.54 6.71 29.89
C SER A 163 28.48 7.11 28.89
N VAL A 164 28.88 7.67 27.75
CA VAL A 164 27.98 7.93 26.62
C VAL A 164 28.43 7.08 25.45
N LEU A 165 27.52 6.24 24.94
CA LEU A 165 27.73 5.39 23.79
C LEU A 165 26.89 5.92 22.63
N TYR A 166 27.52 6.19 21.50
CA TYR A 166 26.82 6.47 20.25
C TYR A 166 26.85 5.24 19.37
N GLU A 167 25.69 4.85 18.87
CA GLU A 167 25.53 3.83 17.84
C GLU A 167 25.05 4.49 16.56
N ASN A 168 25.79 4.28 15.47
CA ASN A 168 25.31 4.61 14.15
C ASN A 168 24.63 3.39 13.54
N ARG A 169 23.53 3.61 12.83
CA ARG A 169 22.83 2.61 12.03
C ARG A 169 22.67 3.16 10.64
N ILE A 170 22.31 2.33 9.66
CA ILE A 170 22.04 2.85 8.31
C ILE A 170 20.80 3.78 8.32
N ASP A 171 19.84 3.51 9.20
CA ASP A 171 18.56 4.21 9.31
C ASP A 171 18.53 5.31 10.39
N GLY A 172 19.67 5.68 10.97
CA GLY A 172 19.79 6.81 11.91
C GLY A 172 20.86 6.59 12.99
N MET A 173 20.92 7.49 13.95
CA MET A 173 21.87 7.48 15.07
C MET A 173 21.16 7.40 16.42
N GLU A 174 21.76 6.67 17.35
CA GLU A 174 21.26 6.47 18.71
C GLU A 174 22.30 6.94 19.74
N GLN A 175 21.86 7.75 20.70
CA GLN A 175 22.63 8.16 21.87
C GLN A 175 22.17 7.35 23.07
N ASN A 176 23.12 6.69 23.73
CA ASN A 176 22.89 5.89 24.93
C ASN A 176 23.71 6.44 26.10
N LEU A 177 23.06 7.04 27.09
CA LEU A 177 23.70 7.31 28.38
C LEU A 177 23.71 6.02 29.20
N LEU A 178 24.90 5.52 29.49
CA LEU A 178 25.11 4.33 30.31
C LEU A 178 25.45 4.75 31.75
N VAL A 179 24.48 4.67 32.65
CA VAL A 179 24.67 4.88 34.08
C VAL A 179 25.22 3.59 34.70
N THR A 180 26.50 3.61 35.03
CA THR A 180 27.25 2.44 35.52
C THR A 180 27.38 2.41 37.04
N GLU A 181 26.61 3.20 37.77
CA GLU A 181 26.48 3.05 39.23
C GLU A 181 25.04 3.24 39.68
N PRO A 182 24.61 2.58 40.78
CA PRO A 182 23.30 2.79 41.37
C PRO A 182 23.13 4.23 41.87
N LEU A 183 22.02 4.86 41.48
CA LEU A 183 21.67 6.22 41.89
C LEU A 183 20.45 6.20 42.82
N ASN A 184 20.53 6.96 43.90
CA ASN A 184 19.43 7.20 44.82
C ASN A 184 19.20 8.72 44.98
N PRO A 185 18.03 9.26 44.60
CA PRO A 185 17.73 10.69 44.70
C PRO A 185 18.01 11.30 46.09
N LEU A 186 17.83 10.51 47.16
CA LEU A 186 18.04 10.95 48.54
C LEU A 186 19.48 11.36 48.82
N ASP A 187 20.46 10.82 48.10
CA ASP A 187 21.87 11.18 48.26
C ASP A 187 22.15 12.65 47.87
N TRP A 188 21.23 13.26 47.11
CA TRP A 188 21.25 14.66 46.70
C TRP A 188 20.12 15.49 47.31
N GLY A 189 19.43 14.97 48.33
CA GLY A 189 18.35 15.66 49.03
C GLY A 189 17.06 15.81 48.21
N VAL A 190 16.89 15.03 47.14
CA VAL A 190 15.67 14.96 46.33
C VAL A 190 14.84 13.76 46.83
N PRO A 191 13.51 13.87 46.99
CA PRO A 191 12.66 12.74 47.36
C PRO A 191 12.82 11.56 46.40
N ALA A 192 12.76 10.32 46.91
CA ALA A 192 12.77 9.11 46.10
C ALA A 192 11.35 8.52 46.00
N ASP A 193 10.46 9.20 45.28
CA ASP A 193 9.06 8.79 45.04
C ASP A 193 8.72 8.75 43.54
N GLY A 194 7.48 8.36 43.21
CA GLY A 194 7.00 8.21 41.82
C GLY A 194 6.92 9.51 41.01
N GLU A 195 7.03 10.67 41.66
CA GLU A 195 7.05 11.99 41.01
C GLU A 195 8.46 12.56 40.81
N THR A 196 9.47 11.81 41.25
CA THR A 196 10.88 12.10 40.96
C THR A 196 11.28 11.51 39.62
N ARG A 197 11.93 12.33 38.81
CA ARG A 197 12.40 12.02 37.46
C ARG A 197 13.93 11.99 37.43
N LEU A 198 14.48 11.04 36.69
CA LEU A 198 15.87 11.06 36.23
C LEU A 198 15.89 11.66 34.83
N GLU A 199 16.67 12.73 34.64
CA GLU A 199 16.66 13.52 33.41
C GLU A 199 18.06 13.71 32.85
N LEU A 200 18.25 13.34 31.58
CA LEU A 200 19.43 13.71 30.79
C LEU A 200 19.10 14.96 29.97
N TRP A 201 19.86 16.03 30.21
CA TRP A 201 19.72 17.30 29.50
C TRP A 201 20.82 17.44 28.46
N SER A 202 20.41 17.60 27.21
CA SER A 202 21.31 17.82 26.07
C SER A 202 21.05 19.20 25.46
N GLU A 203 22.09 20.03 25.34
CA GLU A 203 22.00 21.36 24.74
C GLU A 203 22.02 21.24 23.21
N VAL A 204 21.06 21.87 22.56
CA VAL A 204 20.85 21.83 21.11
C VAL A 204 21.29 23.18 20.52
N TYR A 205 22.37 23.14 19.75
CA TYR A 205 22.98 24.33 19.13
C TYR A 205 22.46 24.60 17.72
N GLU A 206 21.90 23.59 17.09
CA GLU A 206 21.35 23.63 15.74
C GLU A 206 20.28 22.54 15.61
N ALA A 207 19.12 22.89 15.06
CA ALA A 207 18.08 21.92 14.74
C ALA A 207 17.30 22.38 13.50
N PRO A 208 16.80 21.43 12.70
CA PRO A 208 15.84 21.67 11.64
C PRO A 208 14.62 22.50 12.10
N PRO A 209 14.11 23.44 11.29
CA PRO A 209 12.79 24.04 11.54
C PRO A 209 11.73 22.94 11.42
N GLY A 210 11.17 22.50 12.55
CA GLY A 210 10.21 21.40 12.56
C GLY A 210 9.36 21.36 13.83
N MET A 211 8.14 20.83 13.68
CA MET A 211 7.10 20.81 14.72
C MET A 211 7.34 19.68 15.73
N ALA A 212 7.31 20.02 17.01
CA ALA A 212 7.06 19.04 18.07
C ALA A 212 5.56 18.75 18.10
N THR A 213 5.18 17.48 18.06
CA THR A 213 3.81 17.07 18.36
C THR A 213 3.76 16.52 19.77
N ASP A 214 2.90 17.10 20.61
CA ASP A 214 2.67 16.63 21.97
C ASP A 214 2.04 15.24 21.92
N THR A 215 2.75 14.27 22.49
CA THR A 215 2.17 12.99 22.89
C THR A 215 2.24 12.84 24.42
N MET A 216 1.23 12.20 25.00
CA MET A 216 1.36 11.73 26.39
C MET A 216 2.05 10.37 26.34
N ALA A 217 3.22 10.22 26.97
CA ALA A 217 3.80 8.89 27.17
C ALA A 217 2.94 8.06 28.14
N ALA A 218 3.17 6.74 28.14
CA ALA A 218 2.74 5.90 29.24
C ALA A 218 3.28 6.45 30.57
N GLU A 219 2.51 6.29 31.66
CA GLU A 219 2.84 6.81 33.00
C GLU A 219 2.81 8.34 33.19
N GLY A 220 2.24 9.11 32.26
CA GLY A 220 1.99 10.55 32.46
C GLY A 220 3.22 11.45 32.31
N LEU A 221 4.27 10.97 31.64
CA LEU A 221 5.42 11.77 31.25
C LEU A 221 5.10 12.61 29.99
N PRO A 222 5.60 13.87 29.89
CA PRO A 222 5.61 14.59 28.63
C PRO A 222 6.50 13.85 27.64
N ASP A 223 5.99 13.58 26.44
CA ASP A 223 6.75 12.92 25.37
C ASP A 223 6.50 13.62 24.05
N LEU A 224 7.52 14.30 23.54
CA LEU A 224 7.47 14.96 22.26
C LEU A 224 8.00 14.04 21.18
N TYR A 225 7.20 13.86 20.14
CA TYR A 225 7.69 13.35 18.88
C TYR A 225 8.24 14.52 18.07
N LEU A 226 9.55 14.51 17.81
CA LEU A 226 10.24 15.61 17.12
C LEU A 226 10.37 15.28 15.64
N HIS A 227 9.89 16.18 14.79
CA HIS A 227 9.98 16.05 13.34
C HIS A 227 10.98 17.06 12.77
N PHE A 228 11.92 16.55 11.98
CA PHE A 228 13.04 17.29 11.43
C PHE A 228 13.12 17.08 9.91
N GLY A 229 12.04 17.38 9.19
CA GLY A 229 11.98 17.14 7.74
C GLY A 229 12.15 15.66 7.42
N SER A 230 13.33 15.27 6.92
CA SER A 230 13.69 13.89 6.57
C SER A 230 14.02 12.96 7.75
N ALA A 231 13.95 13.43 8.99
CA ALA A 231 14.25 12.62 10.17
C ALA A 231 13.28 12.89 11.32
N GLN A 232 13.28 11.98 12.30
CA GLN A 232 12.46 12.11 13.49
C GLN A 232 13.14 11.54 14.74
N ILE A 233 12.75 12.03 15.91
CA ILE A 233 13.09 11.45 17.22
C ILE A 233 11.79 11.06 17.91
N GLY A 234 11.63 9.77 18.19
CA GLY A 234 10.47 9.21 18.89
C GLY A 234 10.76 8.82 20.35
N GLN A 235 9.82 8.10 20.95
CA GLN A 235 9.94 7.57 22.31
C GLN A 235 11.17 6.66 22.43
N GLY A 236 11.91 6.83 23.53
CA GLY A 236 13.09 6.04 23.85
C GLY A 236 12.76 4.91 24.83
N ARG A 237 13.76 4.11 25.18
CA ARG A 237 13.63 3.04 26.17
C ARG A 237 14.77 3.09 27.18
N SER A 238 14.49 2.60 28.37
CA SER A 238 15.45 2.45 29.44
C SER A 238 15.45 1.02 29.94
N PHE A 239 16.63 0.39 29.97
CA PHE A 239 16.82 -1.02 30.26
C PHE A 239 18.21 -1.27 30.86
N LEU A 240 18.45 -2.48 31.36
CA LEU A 240 19.78 -2.91 31.80
C LEU A 240 20.57 -3.44 30.60
N LEU A 241 21.74 -2.87 30.32
CA LEU A 241 22.60 -3.32 29.23
C LEU A 241 22.93 -4.82 29.38
N GLY A 242 22.61 -5.62 28.35
CA GLY A 242 22.76 -7.09 28.36
C GLY A 242 21.59 -7.88 28.96
N GLN A 243 20.54 -7.22 29.45
CA GLN A 243 19.30 -7.84 29.93
C GLN A 243 18.05 -7.02 29.52
N GLU A 244 17.82 -6.94 28.22
CA GLU A 244 16.79 -6.09 27.59
C GLU A 244 15.34 -6.60 27.73
N GLY A 245 15.13 -7.73 28.39
CA GLY A 245 13.80 -8.34 28.57
C GLY A 245 12.83 -7.51 29.43
N PHE A 246 13.36 -6.57 30.23
CA PHE A 246 12.58 -5.58 30.97
C PHE A 246 13.05 -4.17 30.59
N SER A 247 12.12 -3.32 30.15
CA SER A 247 12.42 -1.93 29.78
C SER A 247 11.26 -1.02 30.14
N VAL A 248 11.57 0.25 30.41
CA VAL A 248 10.59 1.31 30.67
C VAL A 248 10.71 2.41 29.60
N PRO A 249 9.62 3.13 29.25
CA PRO A 249 9.67 4.17 28.23
C PRO A 249 10.43 5.41 28.72
N VAL A 250 11.17 6.05 27.80
CA VAL A 250 11.86 7.33 28.01
C VAL A 250 11.09 8.43 27.29
N GLY A 251 10.48 9.34 28.05
CA GLY A 251 9.77 10.50 27.54
C GLY A 251 10.72 11.64 27.15
N LYS A 252 10.30 12.48 26.20
CA LYS A 252 11.10 13.60 25.69
C LYS A 252 10.43 14.95 25.85
N SER A 253 11.21 15.98 26.15
CA SER A 253 10.79 17.37 25.99
C SER A 253 11.85 18.20 25.26
N TYR A 254 11.42 19.25 24.56
CA TYR A 254 12.25 20.07 23.69
C TYR A 254 11.79 21.52 23.75
N GLY A 255 12.72 22.45 23.97
CA GLY A 255 12.38 23.87 23.96
C GLY A 255 13.46 24.78 24.53
N ALA A 256 13.22 26.09 24.43
CA ALA A 256 14.09 27.12 24.99
C ALA A 256 13.99 27.16 26.52
N VAL A 257 15.13 27.30 27.18
CA VAL A 257 15.26 27.44 28.64
C VAL A 257 15.90 28.81 28.92
N PRO A 258 15.09 29.84 29.23
CA PRO A 258 15.61 31.21 29.38
C PRO A 258 16.71 31.35 30.43
N ASP A 259 16.61 30.62 31.54
CA ASP A 259 17.59 30.65 32.63
C ASP A 259 18.97 30.07 32.23
N LEU A 260 19.02 29.24 31.18
CA LEU A 260 20.26 28.69 30.60
C LEU A 260 20.62 29.36 29.27
N ASN A 261 19.79 30.28 28.75
CA ASN A 261 20.01 30.93 27.45
C ASN A 261 20.30 29.94 26.29
N GLY A 262 19.57 28.83 26.23
CA GLY A 262 19.77 27.79 25.22
C GLY A 262 18.51 26.98 24.95
N THR A 263 18.56 26.12 23.93
CA THR A 263 17.50 25.16 23.60
C THR A 263 17.94 23.78 24.05
N PHE A 264 17.06 23.01 24.66
CA PHE A 264 17.40 21.72 25.27
C PHE A 264 16.49 20.60 24.77
N LEU A 265 17.09 19.43 24.57
CA LEU A 265 16.41 18.14 24.51
C LEU A 265 16.58 17.44 25.86
N VAL A 266 15.47 17.04 26.48
CA VAL A 266 15.47 16.39 27.80
C VAL A 266 14.85 15.00 27.68
N GLU A 267 15.63 13.97 28.02
CA GLU A 267 15.19 12.58 28.11
C GLU A 267 14.85 12.25 29.56
N THR A 268 13.67 11.70 29.81
CA THR A 268 13.09 11.59 31.15
C THR A 268 12.51 10.22 31.43
N VAL A 269 12.80 9.68 32.62
CA VAL A 269 12.15 8.49 33.19
C VAL A 269 11.71 8.76 34.63
N THR A 270 10.64 8.12 35.10
CA THR A 270 10.27 8.16 36.53
C THR A 270 11.26 7.30 37.33
N TYR A 271 11.67 7.77 38.50
CA TYR A 271 12.60 7.01 39.34
C TYR A 271 12.00 5.67 39.78
N GLU A 272 10.70 5.64 40.06
CA GLU A 272 9.97 4.43 40.43
C GLU A 272 10.05 3.34 39.35
N SER A 273 9.90 3.70 38.07
CA SER A 273 9.94 2.73 36.96
C SER A 273 11.34 2.16 36.72
N VAL A 274 12.41 2.96 36.88
CA VAL A 274 13.80 2.47 36.74
C VAL A 274 14.41 1.89 38.01
N LYS A 275 13.76 2.03 39.18
CA LYS A 275 14.26 1.51 40.45
C LYS A 275 14.57 0.00 40.42
N PRO A 276 13.74 -0.88 39.83
CA PRO A 276 14.06 -2.29 39.72
C PRO A 276 15.36 -2.55 38.94
N ILE A 277 15.62 -1.76 37.89
CA ILE A 277 16.84 -1.84 37.09
C ILE A 277 18.05 -1.38 37.91
N MET A 278 17.91 -0.29 38.66
CA MET A 278 18.97 0.22 39.55
C MET A 278 19.31 -0.75 40.69
N ASP A 279 18.29 -1.39 41.29
CA ASP A 279 18.48 -2.41 42.32
C ASP A 279 19.23 -3.63 41.75
N GLN A 280 18.93 -4.02 40.51
CA GLN A 280 19.61 -5.10 39.82
C GLN A 280 21.07 -4.76 39.50
N LEU A 281 21.34 -3.54 39.01
CA LEU A 281 22.69 -3.04 38.81
C LEU A 281 23.49 -3.08 40.13
N GLN A 282 22.89 -2.66 41.24
CA GLN A 282 23.50 -2.71 42.57
C GLN A 282 23.87 -4.14 42.98
N GLN A 283 23.02 -5.13 42.70
CA GLN A 283 23.29 -6.54 42.98
C GLN A 283 24.45 -7.09 42.13
N GLN A 284 24.49 -6.77 40.84
CA GLN A 284 25.56 -7.22 39.94
C GLN A 284 26.93 -6.65 40.35
N GLN A 285 26.96 -5.38 40.75
CA GLN A 285 28.20 -4.76 41.23
C GLN A 285 28.68 -5.32 42.56
N ALA A 286 27.75 -5.59 43.48
CA ALA A 286 28.06 -6.25 44.75
C ALA A 286 28.63 -7.67 44.52
N ALA A 287 28.07 -8.42 43.56
CA ALA A 287 28.56 -9.74 43.17
C ALA A 287 29.96 -9.70 42.51
N ALA A 288 30.28 -8.64 41.78
CA ALA A 288 31.59 -8.43 41.16
C ALA A 288 32.67 -7.91 42.12
N GLY A 289 32.37 -7.72 43.41
CA GLY A 289 33.30 -7.20 44.40
C GLY A 289 33.63 -5.70 44.24
N GLY A 290 32.91 -4.99 43.37
CA GLY A 290 33.09 -3.56 43.13
C GLY A 290 32.30 -2.72 44.14
N ARG A 291 32.99 -1.92 44.96
CA ARG A 291 32.37 -0.80 45.68
C ARG A 291 32.55 0.46 44.82
N SER A 292 31.45 1.11 44.40
CA SER A 292 31.54 2.49 43.88
C SER A 292 32.20 3.36 44.96
N LYS A 293 33.34 3.98 44.61
CA LYS A 293 34.11 4.90 45.45
C LYS A 293 33.91 6.34 44.99
N VAL A 294 32.71 6.73 44.57
CA VAL A 294 32.41 8.15 44.36
C VAL A 294 32.18 8.79 45.73
N ALA A 295 33.13 9.59 46.20
CA ALA A 295 32.97 10.38 47.42
C ALA A 295 31.94 11.49 47.15
N ARG A 296 30.70 11.29 47.61
CA ARG A 296 29.59 12.24 47.42
C ARG A 296 29.59 13.24 48.58
N THR A 297 29.97 14.49 48.31
CA THR A 297 29.71 15.59 49.24
C THR A 297 28.21 15.84 49.24
N ALA A 298 27.56 15.91 50.41
CA ALA A 298 26.13 16.20 50.51
C ALA A 298 25.81 17.52 49.80
N LYS A 299 25.23 17.44 48.60
CA LYS A 299 24.71 18.60 47.88
C LYS A 299 23.29 18.85 48.36
N ILE A 300 22.96 20.11 48.64
CA ILE A 300 21.60 20.53 48.99
C ILE A 300 20.80 20.61 47.69
N ALA A 301 19.63 19.96 47.63
CA ALA A 301 18.71 20.10 46.51
C ALA A 301 18.29 21.57 46.34
N ALA A 302 18.35 22.08 45.11
CA ALA A 302 17.79 23.38 44.75
C ALA A 302 16.28 23.36 45.01
N LYS A 303 15.72 24.48 45.47
CA LYS A 303 14.28 24.61 45.79
C LYS A 303 13.42 25.18 44.66
N GLY A 304 14.02 25.42 43.49
CA GLY A 304 13.32 25.86 42.29
C GLY A 304 14.26 26.03 41.09
N ASP A 305 13.69 26.30 39.92
CA ASP A 305 14.39 26.31 38.62
C ASP A 305 15.62 27.22 38.59
N LYS A 306 15.51 28.45 39.14
CA LYS A 306 16.63 29.39 39.16
C LYS A 306 17.84 28.87 39.96
N GLU A 307 17.59 28.27 41.13
CA GLU A 307 18.66 27.67 41.95
C GLU A 307 19.21 26.39 41.31
N PHE A 308 18.37 25.67 40.58
CA PHE A 308 18.74 24.44 39.88
C PHE A 308 19.64 24.74 38.68
N PHE A 309 19.22 25.63 37.78
CA PHE A 309 19.97 26.01 36.60
C PHE A 309 21.25 26.77 36.92
N ALA A 310 21.33 27.49 38.05
CA ALA A 310 22.58 28.07 38.54
C ALA A 310 23.68 27.04 38.86
N GLN A 311 23.34 25.75 38.97
CA GLN A 311 24.33 24.68 39.17
C GLN A 311 24.99 24.25 37.87
N VAL A 312 24.39 24.54 36.71
CA VAL A 312 24.81 24.05 35.39
C VAL A 312 26.00 24.87 34.87
N ARG A 313 26.93 24.20 34.18
CA ARG A 313 28.02 24.85 33.43
C ARG A 313 27.87 24.47 31.97
N HIS A 314 27.96 25.45 31.08
CA HIS A 314 28.02 25.20 29.64
C HIS A 314 29.36 24.59 29.26
N VAL A 315 29.35 23.79 28.19
CA VAL A 315 30.57 23.30 27.54
C VAL A 315 31.30 24.46 26.85
N PRO A 316 32.63 24.37 26.65
CA PRO A 316 33.37 25.38 25.89
C PRO A 316 33.08 25.28 24.39
N GLN A 317 33.19 26.41 23.69
CA GLN A 317 33.04 26.48 22.23
C GLN A 317 34.11 25.68 21.48
N ASP A 318 35.35 25.69 21.98
CA ASP A 318 36.49 24.92 21.45
C ASP A 318 37.06 24.00 22.54
N SER A 319 37.50 22.80 22.14
CA SER A 319 38.17 21.88 23.06
C SER A 319 39.57 22.38 23.43
N THR A 320 39.83 22.54 24.73
CA THR A 320 41.19 22.76 25.25
C THR A 320 42.00 21.46 25.38
N LEU A 321 41.34 20.30 25.24
CA LEU A 321 41.97 18.99 25.26
C LEU A 321 42.63 18.70 23.90
N VAL A 322 43.91 18.32 23.89
CA VAL A 322 44.56 17.68 22.72
C VAL A 322 44.15 16.21 22.70
N ALA A 323 42.87 15.97 22.38
CA ALA A 323 42.27 14.64 22.28
C ALA A 323 42.47 14.09 20.87
N ALA A 324 42.86 12.82 20.74
CA ALA A 324 42.83 12.10 19.48
C ALA A 324 41.83 10.95 19.59
N MET A 325 40.84 10.94 18.70
CA MET A 325 39.92 9.82 18.53
C MET A 325 40.75 8.55 18.28
N SER A 326 40.43 7.47 18.98
CA SER A 326 41.20 6.22 18.89
C SER A 326 40.30 5.03 18.58
N LYS A 327 40.89 3.89 18.17
CA LYS A 327 40.18 2.64 17.88
C LYS A 327 40.74 1.52 18.74
N GLY A 328 39.88 0.78 19.43
CA GLY A 328 40.31 -0.34 20.27
C GLY A 328 39.17 -0.98 21.05
N PRO A 329 39.32 -2.24 21.48
CA PRO A 329 38.30 -2.91 22.26
C PRO A 329 38.18 -2.27 23.66
N VAL A 330 36.98 -1.86 24.04
CA VAL A 330 36.62 -1.46 25.41
C VAL A 330 35.43 -2.30 25.84
N ALA A 331 35.54 -2.95 27.00
CA ALA A 331 34.45 -3.75 27.54
C ALA A 331 33.36 -2.82 28.09
N LEU A 332 32.11 -3.02 27.64
CA LEU A 332 30.94 -2.39 28.23
C LEU A 332 30.56 -3.16 29.50
N GLY A 333 30.57 -2.48 30.65
CA GLY A 333 30.03 -3.01 31.90
C GLY A 333 28.51 -2.90 31.96
N PRO A 334 27.85 -3.58 32.91
CA PRO A 334 26.42 -3.41 33.12
C PRO A 334 26.11 -1.96 33.50
N GLY A 335 25.00 -1.44 32.99
CA GLY A 335 24.52 -0.10 33.33
C GLY A 335 23.08 0.11 32.86
N LEU A 336 22.39 1.04 33.52
CA LEU A 336 21.09 1.53 33.06
C LEU A 336 21.31 2.40 31.82
N VAL A 337 20.54 2.14 30.76
CA VAL A 337 20.54 2.94 29.54
C VAL A 337 19.42 3.98 29.59
N LEU A 338 19.69 5.22 29.23
CA LEU A 338 18.69 6.20 28.78
C LEU A 338 19.01 6.53 27.33
N ASP A 339 18.02 6.40 26.44
CA ASP A 339 18.22 6.56 25.01
C ASP A 339 17.34 7.62 24.32
N PHE A 340 17.90 8.17 23.25
CA PHE A 340 17.12 8.65 22.12
C PHE A 340 17.72 8.15 20.82
N ARG A 341 16.83 7.98 19.84
CA ARG A 341 17.19 7.57 18.49
C ARG A 341 16.61 8.53 17.47
N THR A 342 17.46 8.95 16.54
CA THR A 342 17.04 9.52 15.27
C THR A 342 16.70 8.38 14.32
N VAL A 343 15.60 8.53 13.57
CA VAL A 343 15.23 7.62 12.50
C VAL A 343 15.07 8.43 11.22
N ASN A 344 15.76 8.01 10.17
CA ASN A 344 15.57 8.55 8.83
C ASN A 344 14.19 8.15 8.34
N GLY A 345 13.41 9.13 7.91
CA GLY A 345 12.15 8.90 7.23
C GLY A 345 12.37 8.87 5.72
N SER A 346 11.64 8.01 5.01
CA SER A 346 11.59 8.15 3.55
C SER A 346 10.97 9.50 3.19
N THR A 347 11.71 10.35 2.50
CA THR A 347 11.24 11.68 2.03
C THR A 347 10.44 11.59 0.73
N ASN A 348 10.45 10.43 0.08
CA ASN A 348 9.75 10.22 -1.17
C ASN A 348 8.26 10.01 -0.89
N ASN A 349 7.40 10.72 -1.64
CA ASN A 349 5.96 10.40 -1.72
C ASN A 349 5.81 9.03 -2.38
N ALA A 350 5.94 7.97 -1.60
CA ALA A 350 5.92 6.61 -2.11
C ALA A 350 4.52 6.29 -2.67
N VAL A 351 4.47 5.89 -3.93
CA VAL A 351 3.31 5.26 -4.54
C VAL A 351 3.65 3.79 -4.69
N PHE A 352 3.00 2.93 -3.91
CA PHE A 352 3.04 1.49 -4.12
C PHE A 352 2.07 1.14 -5.24
N GLN A 353 2.64 0.99 -6.44
CA GLN A 353 1.93 0.85 -7.71
C GLN A 353 1.33 -0.55 -7.87
N SER A 354 0.19 -0.64 -8.56
CA SER A 354 -0.53 -1.91 -8.72
C SER A 354 0.07 -2.85 -9.77
N ASP A 355 1.08 -2.41 -10.52
CA ASP A 355 1.83 -3.18 -11.51
C ASP A 355 3.20 -3.63 -11.00
N TRP A 356 3.44 -3.56 -9.68
CA TRP A 356 4.66 -4.06 -9.05
C TRP A 356 4.35 -4.95 -7.85
N THR A 357 5.22 -5.93 -7.64
CA THR A 357 5.39 -6.54 -6.31
C THR A 357 6.52 -5.81 -5.59
N TYR A 358 6.26 -5.46 -4.33
CA TYR A 358 7.25 -4.85 -3.44
C TYR A 358 7.72 -5.87 -2.42
N SER A 359 9.03 -5.98 -2.23
CA SER A 359 9.65 -6.86 -1.22
C SER A 359 10.23 -6.00 -0.10
N ILE A 360 9.59 -6.03 1.07
CA ILE A 360 10.05 -5.37 2.28
C ILE A 360 11.15 -6.25 2.90
N THR A 361 12.40 -5.84 2.74
CA THR A 361 13.58 -6.64 3.13
C THR A 361 14.24 -6.18 4.43
N GLY A 362 13.87 -4.99 4.90
CA GLY A 362 14.26 -4.41 6.18
C GLY A 362 13.16 -3.52 6.74
N ASP A 363 13.34 -3.04 7.96
CA ASP A 363 12.40 -2.09 8.56
C ASP A 363 12.27 -0.85 7.65
N THR A 364 11.03 -0.49 7.34
CA THR A 364 10.71 0.58 6.40
C THR A 364 9.85 1.62 7.10
N THR A 365 10.28 2.88 7.08
CA THR A 365 9.55 4.03 7.63
C THR A 365 9.18 5.02 6.53
N LEU A 366 7.88 5.21 6.35
CA LEU A 366 7.29 6.16 5.40
C LEU A 366 7.00 7.47 6.12
N ALA A 367 7.66 8.56 5.75
CA ALA A 367 7.55 9.84 6.46
C ALA A 367 7.39 11.05 5.52
N GLY A 368 7.09 10.82 4.23
CA GLY A 368 6.80 11.87 3.26
C GLY A 368 5.48 12.61 3.55
N SER A 369 5.02 13.46 2.63
CA SER A 369 3.75 14.19 2.83
C SER A 369 2.52 13.27 2.82
N SER A 370 2.60 12.15 2.12
CA SER A 370 1.64 11.05 2.13
C SER A 370 2.25 9.81 1.47
N VAL A 371 1.64 8.65 1.70
CA VAL A 371 1.92 7.41 0.95
C VAL A 371 0.64 6.95 0.24
N THR A 372 0.76 6.51 -1.01
CA THR A 372 -0.37 5.93 -1.77
C THR A 372 -0.20 4.43 -1.96
N PHE A 373 -1.25 3.66 -1.70
CA PHE A 373 -1.36 2.25 -2.07
C PHE A 373 -2.42 2.11 -3.16
N GLU A 374 -2.02 1.81 -4.39
CA GLU A 374 -2.94 1.58 -5.51
C GLU A 374 -3.76 0.28 -5.32
N ALA A 375 -4.93 0.20 -5.97
CA ALA A 375 -5.76 -1.01 -5.92
C ALA A 375 -5.02 -2.20 -6.57
N GLY A 376 -4.94 -3.35 -5.89
CA GLY A 376 -4.25 -4.54 -6.40
C GLY A 376 -2.76 -4.63 -6.07
N THR A 377 -2.20 -3.64 -5.35
CA THR A 377 -0.81 -3.63 -4.90
C THR A 377 -0.48 -4.84 -4.00
N VAL A 378 0.73 -5.39 -4.17
CA VAL A 378 1.24 -6.54 -3.40
C VAL A 378 2.55 -6.19 -2.70
N LEU A 379 2.56 -6.30 -1.37
CA LEU A 379 3.73 -6.16 -0.51
C LEU A 379 4.07 -7.51 0.12
N LYS A 380 5.34 -7.89 0.03
CA LYS A 380 5.87 -9.17 0.52
C LYS A 380 6.97 -8.93 1.52
N TYR A 381 6.90 -9.60 2.67
CA TYR A 381 7.80 -9.34 3.79
C TYR A 381 8.85 -10.43 3.92
N ALA A 382 10.11 -10.04 4.12
CA ALA A 382 11.11 -10.89 4.73
C ALA A 382 10.75 -11.19 6.20
N SER A 383 11.39 -12.18 6.80
CA SER A 383 11.11 -12.54 8.20
C SER A 383 11.64 -11.48 9.17
N GLY A 384 10.81 -11.06 10.12
CA GLY A 384 11.18 -10.19 11.24
C GLY A 384 11.13 -8.68 10.98
N VAL A 385 10.72 -8.23 9.79
CA VAL A 385 10.72 -6.81 9.40
C VAL A 385 9.35 -6.16 9.55
N LYS A 386 9.31 -4.82 9.61
CA LYS A 386 8.06 -4.06 9.66
C LYS A 386 7.97 -2.90 8.67
N LEU A 387 6.73 -2.51 8.33
CA LEU A 387 6.41 -1.28 7.60
C LEU A 387 5.70 -0.30 8.54
N THR A 388 6.23 0.91 8.65
CA THR A 388 5.72 1.98 9.50
C THR A 388 5.27 3.16 8.63
N ALA A 389 4.02 3.58 8.80
CA ALA A 389 3.46 4.78 8.18
C ALA A 389 3.38 5.92 9.21
N ASN A 390 4.26 6.90 9.05
CA ASN A 390 4.34 8.15 9.82
C ASN A 390 3.79 9.34 9.02
N CYS A 391 3.05 9.07 7.95
CA CYS A 391 2.43 10.06 7.10
C CYS A 391 0.99 9.65 6.75
N PRO A 392 0.15 10.59 6.28
CA PRO A 392 -1.19 10.27 5.79
C PRO A 392 -1.17 9.16 4.73
N ILE A 393 -2.09 8.21 4.85
CA ILE A 393 -2.23 7.09 3.91
C ILE A 393 -3.37 7.38 2.94
N VAL A 394 -3.06 7.37 1.65
CA VAL A 394 -4.03 7.34 0.56
C VAL A 394 -4.23 5.88 0.14
N TRP A 395 -5.26 5.25 0.70
CA TRP A 395 -5.56 3.84 0.44
C TRP A 395 -6.57 3.69 -0.70
N GLN A 396 -6.21 2.97 -1.76
CA GLN A 396 -7.07 2.81 -2.94
C GLN A 396 -7.58 1.38 -3.15
N GLY A 397 -7.46 0.47 -2.17
CA GLY A 397 -7.99 -0.89 -2.28
C GLY A 397 -9.48 -0.92 -2.62
N THR A 398 -9.87 -1.70 -3.65
CA THR A 398 -11.26 -1.87 -4.07
C THR A 398 -11.68 -3.33 -4.00
N ASN A 399 -13.00 -3.57 -4.10
CA ASN A 399 -13.53 -4.90 -4.40
C ASN A 399 -12.81 -5.49 -5.61
N TYR A 400 -12.51 -6.78 -5.54
CA TYR A 400 -11.72 -7.51 -6.56
C TYR A 400 -10.32 -6.94 -6.92
N ALA A 401 -9.81 -5.93 -6.21
CA ALA A 401 -8.45 -5.43 -6.33
C ALA A 401 -7.94 -4.90 -4.96
N PRO A 402 -7.88 -5.76 -3.93
CA PRO A 402 -7.44 -5.32 -2.61
C PRO A 402 -5.93 -5.12 -2.57
N VAL A 403 -5.47 -4.35 -1.59
CA VAL A 403 -4.03 -4.29 -1.28
C VAL A 403 -3.68 -5.49 -0.41
N THR A 404 -2.64 -6.23 -0.79
CA THR A 404 -2.24 -7.47 -0.11
C THR A 404 -0.86 -7.35 0.52
N LEU A 405 -0.76 -7.61 1.82
CA LEU A 405 0.46 -7.67 2.61
C LEU A 405 0.67 -9.12 3.05
N THR A 406 1.74 -9.77 2.60
CA THR A 406 1.93 -11.21 2.80
C THR A 406 3.41 -11.59 2.94
N ALA A 407 3.69 -12.87 3.19
CA ALA A 407 5.05 -13.37 3.30
C ALA A 407 5.78 -13.43 1.93
N ALA A 408 7.11 -13.31 1.93
CA ALA A 408 7.94 -13.45 0.72
C ALA A 408 7.78 -14.79 -0.02
N ASN A 409 7.34 -15.84 0.68
CA ASN A 409 7.09 -17.17 0.13
C ASN A 409 5.60 -17.44 -0.22
N ASP A 410 4.71 -16.46 -0.07
CA ASP A 410 3.34 -16.57 -0.59
C ASP A 410 3.39 -16.50 -2.11
N HIS A 411 3.26 -17.65 -2.77
CA HIS A 411 3.26 -17.75 -4.23
C HIS A 411 1.84 -17.61 -4.83
N SER A 412 0.81 -17.39 -4.00
CA SER A 412 -0.58 -17.26 -4.48
C SER A 412 -0.91 -15.91 -5.09
N VAL A 413 -0.07 -14.90 -4.90
CA VAL A 413 -0.29 -13.53 -5.35
C VAL A 413 1.03 -12.82 -5.67
N GLY A 414 1.05 -11.98 -6.70
CA GLY A 414 2.22 -11.23 -7.15
C GLY A 414 3.41 -12.10 -7.60
N GLU A 415 4.57 -11.48 -7.69
CA GLU A 415 5.81 -12.09 -8.20
C GLU A 415 6.35 -13.16 -7.24
N LYS A 416 6.86 -14.25 -7.80
CA LYS A 416 7.51 -15.31 -7.01
C LYS A 416 8.94 -14.89 -6.66
N LEU A 417 9.21 -14.60 -5.38
CA LEU A 417 10.50 -14.07 -4.91
C LEU A 417 11.55 -15.15 -4.62
N ASN A 418 11.13 -16.40 -4.44
CA ASN A 418 12.00 -17.54 -4.10
C ASN A 418 11.38 -18.84 -4.61
N SER A 419 12.12 -19.95 -4.58
CA SER A 419 11.62 -21.27 -5.01
C SER A 419 10.74 -21.97 -3.97
N ASN A 420 10.96 -21.72 -2.67
CA ASN A 420 10.28 -22.36 -1.55
C ASN A 420 8.88 -21.78 -1.32
N ALA A 421 7.84 -22.53 -1.69
CA ALA A 421 6.50 -22.22 -1.24
C ALA A 421 6.35 -22.72 0.20
N GLU A 422 6.13 -21.84 1.18
CA GLU A 422 5.54 -22.27 2.45
C GLU A 422 4.25 -21.49 2.65
N VAL A 423 3.18 -22.25 2.85
CA VAL A 423 1.83 -21.72 3.02
C VAL A 423 1.44 -21.93 4.48
N GLY A 424 1.23 -20.84 5.22
CA GLY A 424 0.38 -20.85 6.42
C GLY A 424 0.99 -21.40 7.72
N THR A 425 2.31 -21.55 7.85
CA THR A 425 2.95 -22.00 9.11
C THR A 425 3.80 -20.93 9.79
N ASN A 426 4.59 -20.19 9.02
CA ASN A 426 5.53 -19.20 9.53
C ASN A 426 4.98 -17.79 9.38
N ARG A 427 5.24 -16.94 10.37
CA ARG A 427 4.93 -15.50 10.33
C ARG A 427 6.18 -14.74 9.93
N PHE A 428 6.06 -13.93 8.88
CA PHE A 428 7.17 -13.21 8.29
C PHE A 428 7.23 -11.78 8.82
N ALA A 429 6.23 -10.96 8.51
CA ALA A 429 6.22 -9.58 8.99
C ALA A 429 6.17 -9.56 10.53
N LYS A 430 7.05 -8.80 11.17
CA LYS A 430 6.92 -8.48 12.60
C LYS A 430 5.68 -7.61 12.81
N ILE A 431 5.51 -6.59 11.98
CA ILE A 431 4.29 -5.80 11.84
C ILE A 431 4.06 -5.57 10.36
N ALA A 432 2.94 -6.04 9.81
CA ALA A 432 2.65 -5.82 8.40
C ALA A 432 2.37 -4.34 8.13
N LEU A 433 1.57 -3.66 8.96
CA LEU A 433 1.39 -2.22 8.88
C LEU A 433 1.27 -1.58 10.27
N GLU A 434 2.30 -0.85 10.67
CA GLU A 434 2.27 0.05 11.83
C GLU A 434 1.85 1.45 11.36
N ILE A 435 0.79 2.00 11.94
CA ILE A 435 0.26 3.32 11.61
C ILE A 435 0.43 4.21 12.83
N ASN A 436 1.39 5.13 12.76
CA ASN A 436 1.55 6.15 13.77
C ASN A 436 0.67 7.35 13.40
N ALA A 437 -0.60 7.25 13.75
CA ALA A 437 -1.63 8.19 13.34
C ALA A 437 -1.44 9.57 13.97
N THR A 438 -0.91 9.63 15.20
CA THR A 438 -0.56 10.89 15.84
C THR A 438 0.49 11.64 15.04
N THR A 439 1.58 10.95 14.68
CA THR A 439 2.65 11.50 13.84
C THR A 439 2.15 11.84 12.43
N ALA A 440 1.35 10.97 11.81
CA ALA A 440 0.77 11.23 10.49
C ALA A 440 -0.20 12.43 10.48
N GLY A 441 -0.68 12.88 11.65
CA GLY A 441 -1.70 13.92 11.77
C GLY A 441 -3.05 13.53 11.17
N ALA A 442 -3.27 12.25 10.85
CA ALA A 442 -4.41 11.75 10.08
C ALA A 442 -4.85 10.37 10.56
N ASP A 443 -6.16 10.11 10.50
CA ASP A 443 -6.72 8.79 10.75
C ASP A 443 -6.50 7.87 9.53
N ALA A 444 -6.16 6.61 9.77
CA ALA A 444 -6.13 5.59 8.72
C ALA A 444 -7.53 5.11 8.33
N ILE A 445 -7.83 5.21 7.03
CA ILE A 445 -9.06 4.72 6.40
C ILE A 445 -8.65 3.67 5.37
N LEU A 446 -8.79 2.38 5.73
CA LEU A 446 -8.36 1.26 4.91
C LEU A 446 -9.57 0.42 4.48
N ARG A 447 -9.65 0.12 3.20
CA ARG A 447 -10.75 -0.65 2.61
C ARG A 447 -10.21 -1.74 1.71
N ASN A 448 -10.83 -2.93 1.70
CA ASN A 448 -10.47 -4.05 0.84
C ASN A 448 -8.98 -4.39 0.95
N PHE A 449 -8.63 -5.10 2.02
CA PHE A 449 -7.24 -5.43 2.31
C PHE A 449 -7.08 -6.87 2.75
N ARG A 450 -5.89 -7.43 2.45
CA ARG A 450 -5.50 -8.78 2.87
C ARG A 450 -4.18 -8.72 3.61
N ILE A 451 -4.16 -9.27 4.82
CA ILE A 451 -2.95 -9.38 5.62
C ILE A 451 -2.78 -10.85 6.00
N ARG A 452 -1.65 -11.43 5.61
CA ARG A 452 -1.38 -12.86 5.77
C ARG A 452 -0.02 -13.09 6.41
N ASN A 453 0.10 -14.12 7.25
CA ASN A 453 1.37 -14.59 7.78
C ASN A 453 2.20 -13.49 8.48
N ALA A 454 1.55 -12.67 9.31
CA ALA A 454 2.19 -11.58 10.05
C ALA A 454 2.12 -11.83 11.57
N GLU A 455 3.15 -11.49 12.32
CA GLU A 455 3.07 -11.51 13.79
C GLU A 455 2.05 -10.48 14.28
N ILE A 456 2.10 -9.25 13.77
CA ILE A 456 1.04 -8.27 13.95
C ILE A 456 0.54 -7.84 12.57
N GLY A 457 -0.77 -7.92 12.35
CA GLY A 457 -1.39 -7.46 11.12
C GLY A 457 -1.36 -5.94 11.01
N ILE A 458 -2.17 -5.27 11.83
CA ILE A 458 -2.21 -3.80 11.91
C ILE A 458 -1.93 -3.36 13.35
N LEU A 459 -1.04 -2.38 13.52
CA LEU A 459 -0.88 -1.64 14.77
C LEU A 459 -1.36 -0.20 14.54
N LEU A 460 -2.35 0.24 15.31
CA LEU A 460 -2.87 1.61 15.31
C LEU A 460 -2.36 2.35 16.55
N ASN A 461 -1.55 3.38 16.36
CA ASN A 461 -1.03 4.20 17.45
C ASN A 461 -1.63 5.62 17.43
N GLY A 462 -2.41 5.92 18.46
CA GLY A 462 -3.10 7.21 18.65
C GLY A 462 -4.33 7.41 17.78
N ARG A 463 -5.04 8.53 18.01
CA ARG A 463 -6.27 8.97 17.32
C ARG A 463 -7.44 7.98 17.37
N THR A 464 -8.64 8.45 17.03
CA THR A 464 -9.89 7.71 17.30
C THR A 464 -10.83 7.59 16.11
N GLY A 465 -10.45 8.15 14.95
CA GLY A 465 -11.26 8.18 13.74
C GLY A 465 -10.91 7.09 12.73
N HIS A 466 -10.21 6.02 13.14
CA HIS A 466 -9.81 4.95 12.22
C HIS A 466 -11.00 4.17 11.68
N ASP A 467 -10.85 3.68 10.45
CA ASP A 467 -11.88 2.92 9.77
C ASP A 467 -11.25 1.82 8.90
N LEU A 468 -11.52 0.57 9.28
CA LEU A 468 -11.03 -0.64 8.62
C LEU A 468 -12.21 -1.43 8.08
N VAL A 469 -12.34 -1.54 6.75
CA VAL A 469 -13.51 -2.16 6.11
C VAL A 469 -13.10 -3.24 5.09
N HIS A 470 -13.84 -4.35 5.04
CA HIS A 470 -13.60 -5.46 4.09
C HIS A 470 -12.19 -6.05 4.21
N GLY A 471 -11.77 -6.31 5.46
CA GLY A 471 -10.44 -6.81 5.78
C GLY A 471 -10.39 -8.33 5.96
N GLN A 472 -9.34 -8.96 5.44
CA GLN A 472 -9.06 -10.38 5.65
C GLN A 472 -7.69 -10.55 6.34
N PHE A 473 -7.69 -11.17 7.52
CA PHE A 473 -6.50 -11.56 8.27
C PHE A 473 -6.37 -13.08 8.29
N VAL A 474 -5.22 -13.61 7.85
CA VAL A 474 -4.99 -15.06 7.79
C VAL A 474 -3.65 -15.44 8.39
N ASN A 475 -3.65 -16.40 9.31
CA ASN A 475 -2.43 -16.91 9.96
C ASN A 475 -1.59 -15.79 10.63
N CYS A 476 -2.25 -14.88 11.35
CA CYS A 476 -1.59 -13.81 12.08
C CYS A 476 -1.40 -14.14 13.56
N GLY A 477 -0.41 -13.52 14.23
CA GLY A 477 -0.32 -13.55 15.69
C GLY A 477 -1.38 -12.66 16.31
N TYR A 478 -1.37 -11.41 15.88
CA TYR A 478 -2.34 -10.41 16.24
C TYR A 478 -3.00 -9.89 14.98
N GLY A 479 -4.33 -9.74 15.01
CA GLY A 479 -5.09 -9.11 13.92
C GLY A 479 -4.90 -7.60 13.92
N VAL A 480 -5.54 -6.93 14.89
CA VAL A 480 -5.46 -5.48 15.12
C VAL A 480 -5.01 -5.21 16.56
N VAL A 481 -3.96 -4.41 16.70
CA VAL A 481 -3.40 -3.96 17.98
C VAL A 481 -3.60 -2.46 18.11
N MET A 482 -4.14 -2.03 19.25
CA MET A 482 -4.34 -0.62 19.57
C MET A 482 -3.32 -0.16 20.61
N SER A 483 -2.70 0.98 20.35
CA SER A 483 -1.77 1.68 21.25
C SER A 483 -2.11 3.17 21.29
N GLY A 484 -1.66 3.87 22.34
CA GLY A 484 -1.87 5.31 22.46
C GLY A 484 -3.34 5.72 22.57
N SER A 485 -4.19 4.90 23.21
CA SER A 485 -5.63 5.12 23.34
C SER A 485 -6.36 5.22 21.99
N SER A 486 -5.93 4.43 21.00
CA SER A 486 -6.53 4.47 19.67
C SER A 486 -7.92 3.82 19.61
N SER A 487 -8.76 4.29 18.68
CA SER A 487 -10.08 3.73 18.43
C SER A 487 -10.34 3.53 16.95
N THR A 488 -11.05 2.45 16.60
CA THR A 488 -11.35 2.10 15.20
C THR A 488 -12.75 1.53 15.00
N LEU A 489 -13.33 1.80 13.84
CA LEU A 489 -14.42 1.01 13.26
C LEU A 489 -13.81 -0.18 12.51
N LEU A 490 -14.30 -1.38 12.77
CA LEU A 490 -13.88 -2.60 12.07
C LEU A 490 -15.09 -3.28 11.45
N ARG A 491 -15.20 -3.27 10.12
CA ARG A 491 -16.46 -3.60 9.45
C ARG A 491 -16.26 -4.62 8.33
N ASN A 492 -17.06 -5.68 8.34
CA ASN A 492 -16.90 -6.83 7.45
C ASN A 492 -15.47 -7.40 7.48
N GLY A 493 -15.08 -7.96 8.63
CA GLY A 493 -13.73 -8.45 8.90
C GLY A 493 -13.66 -9.96 9.07
N LEU A 494 -12.72 -10.62 8.38
CA LEU A 494 -12.43 -12.05 8.54
C LEU A 494 -11.11 -12.25 9.27
N PHE A 495 -11.12 -13.03 10.35
CA PHE A 495 -9.93 -13.47 11.09
C PHE A 495 -9.87 -15.00 11.07
N ASN A 496 -9.04 -15.54 10.18
CA ASN A 496 -8.85 -16.98 10.07
C ASN A 496 -7.49 -17.40 10.62
N ASN A 497 -7.48 -18.29 11.61
CA ASN A 497 -6.27 -18.76 12.27
C ASN A 497 -5.41 -17.59 12.79
N VAL A 498 -6.06 -16.60 13.39
CA VAL A 498 -5.38 -15.48 14.05
C VAL A 498 -5.34 -15.78 15.54
N THR A 499 -4.15 -15.82 16.15
CA THR A 499 -4.03 -16.23 17.56
C THR A 499 -4.80 -15.29 18.48
N THR A 500 -4.64 -13.98 18.30
CA THR A 500 -5.34 -12.92 19.03
C THR A 500 -5.94 -11.92 18.05
N ASN A 501 -7.26 -11.86 17.88
CA ASN A 501 -7.83 -10.96 16.86
C ASN A 501 -7.67 -9.49 17.24
N LEU A 502 -8.00 -9.13 18.49
CA LEU A 502 -8.04 -7.76 18.98
C LEU A 502 -7.30 -7.62 20.33
N SER A 503 -6.41 -6.63 20.44
CA SER A 503 -5.58 -6.37 21.64
C SER A 503 -5.29 -4.87 21.80
N GLY A 504 -5.11 -4.39 23.03
CA GLY A 504 -4.75 -3.00 23.35
C GLY A 504 -5.45 -2.47 24.59
N SER A 505 -4.74 -2.47 25.72
CA SER A 505 -5.27 -2.14 27.06
C SER A 505 -5.92 -0.77 27.24
N THR A 506 -5.76 0.16 26.30
CA THR A 506 -6.41 1.49 26.29
C THR A 506 -7.28 1.73 25.06
N GLY A 507 -7.41 0.75 24.16
CA GLY A 507 -8.06 0.89 22.87
C GLY A 507 -9.58 0.70 22.88
N THR A 508 -10.24 1.12 21.81
CA THR A 508 -11.66 0.84 21.56
C THR A 508 -11.88 0.29 20.15
N VAL A 509 -12.65 -0.80 20.03
CA VAL A 509 -13.07 -1.33 18.73
C VAL A 509 -14.59 -1.40 18.66
N LYS A 510 -15.18 -0.77 17.65
CA LYS A 510 -16.58 -0.98 17.28
C LYS A 510 -16.62 -1.84 16.02
N ALA A 511 -17.06 -3.07 16.19
CA ALA A 511 -16.99 -4.08 15.15
C ALA A 511 -18.38 -4.49 14.64
N GLU A 512 -18.53 -4.58 13.33
CA GLU A 512 -19.76 -5.03 12.65
C GLU A 512 -19.38 -6.08 11.61
N GLN A 513 -20.17 -7.17 11.49
CA GLN A 513 -19.95 -8.21 10.48
C GLN A 513 -18.57 -8.88 10.60
N ILE A 514 -18.28 -9.49 11.75
CA ILE A 514 -16.99 -10.17 11.98
C ILE A 514 -17.15 -11.67 11.93
N THR A 515 -16.32 -12.34 11.13
CA THR A 515 -16.06 -13.77 11.30
C THR A 515 -14.69 -13.98 11.94
N SER A 516 -14.65 -14.74 13.01
CA SER A 516 -13.42 -15.28 13.59
C SER A 516 -13.47 -16.79 13.52
N ASP A 517 -12.42 -17.43 13.01
CA ASP A 517 -12.29 -18.90 13.03
C ASP A 517 -10.91 -19.33 13.55
N GLY A 518 -10.90 -20.23 14.54
CA GLY A 518 -9.70 -20.85 15.07
C GLY A 518 -8.80 -19.97 15.96
N ALA A 519 -9.35 -18.91 16.56
CA ALA A 519 -8.57 -18.01 17.43
C ALA A 519 -8.37 -18.56 18.85
N SER A 520 -7.22 -18.27 19.46
CA SER A 520 -7.04 -18.49 20.91
C SER A 520 -7.78 -17.41 21.70
N TYR A 521 -7.70 -16.16 21.24
CA TYR A 521 -8.37 -15.01 21.82
C TYR A 521 -9.06 -14.20 20.72
N PHE A 522 -10.38 -14.02 20.80
CA PHE A 522 -11.00 -12.97 19.98
C PHE A 522 -10.62 -11.60 20.54
N LYS A 523 -10.72 -11.45 21.87
CA LYS A 523 -10.34 -10.26 22.63
C LYS A 523 -9.41 -10.68 23.77
N SER A 524 -8.18 -10.14 23.80
CA SER A 524 -7.23 -10.35 24.91
C SER A 524 -7.38 -9.26 25.98
N ASP A 525 -6.54 -8.22 25.92
CA ASP A 525 -6.42 -7.14 26.90
C ASP A 525 -7.16 -5.85 26.49
N LEU A 526 -7.83 -5.84 25.33
CA LEU A 526 -8.56 -4.67 24.81
C LEU A 526 -9.51 -4.05 25.86
N ALA A 527 -9.45 -2.73 26.07
CA ALA A 527 -10.35 -2.04 27.01
C ALA A 527 -11.84 -2.16 26.61
N HIS A 528 -12.21 -1.64 25.44
CA HIS A 528 -13.62 -1.57 25.00
C HIS A 528 -13.84 -2.26 23.66
N CYS A 529 -14.86 -3.10 23.57
CA CYS A 529 -15.22 -3.81 22.34
C CYS A 529 -16.73 -3.92 22.19
N PHE A 530 -17.24 -3.46 21.05
CA PHE A 530 -18.65 -3.54 20.65
C PHE A 530 -18.74 -4.45 19.43
N LEU A 531 -19.73 -5.33 19.37
CA LEU A 531 -19.82 -6.34 18.31
C LEU A 531 -21.26 -6.54 17.83
N THR A 532 -21.48 -6.34 16.53
CA THR A 532 -22.80 -6.50 15.89
C THR A 532 -22.74 -7.46 14.70
N ASN A 533 -23.73 -8.34 14.54
CA ASN A 533 -23.88 -9.28 13.44
C ASN A 533 -22.64 -10.18 13.22
N SER A 534 -22.08 -10.77 14.27
CA SER A 534 -20.78 -11.47 14.17
C SER A 534 -20.87 -12.95 14.49
N LEU A 535 -19.99 -13.72 13.86
CA LEU A 535 -19.89 -15.17 14.00
C LEU A 535 -18.49 -15.56 14.50
N LEU A 536 -18.41 -16.03 15.74
CA LEU A 536 -17.17 -16.41 16.41
C LEU A 536 -17.09 -17.95 16.49
N VAL A 537 -16.20 -18.55 15.72
CA VAL A 537 -16.12 -19.99 15.48
C VAL A 537 -14.79 -20.52 15.99
N ALA A 538 -14.82 -21.64 16.71
CA ALA A 538 -13.65 -22.30 17.27
C ALA A 538 -12.73 -21.35 18.06
N VAL A 539 -13.30 -20.33 18.71
CA VAL A 539 -12.57 -19.37 19.54
C VAL A 539 -12.42 -19.93 20.95
N THR A 540 -11.20 -20.06 21.45
CA THR A 540 -10.94 -20.62 22.79
C THR A 540 -11.39 -19.66 23.89
N THR A 541 -11.00 -18.38 23.79
CA THR A 541 -11.38 -17.32 24.73
C THR A 541 -11.96 -16.14 23.96
N VAL A 542 -13.26 -15.91 24.12
CA VAL A 542 -13.98 -14.84 23.40
C VAL A 542 -13.72 -13.45 24.01
N GLY A 543 -13.63 -13.37 25.34
CA GLY A 543 -13.58 -12.10 26.08
C GLY A 543 -14.97 -11.49 26.29
N THR A 544 -15.03 -10.32 26.91
CA THR A 544 -16.28 -9.60 27.21
C THR A 544 -16.52 -8.46 26.22
N PHE A 545 -17.79 -8.26 25.83
CA PHE A 545 -18.21 -7.19 24.93
C PHE A 545 -19.23 -6.27 25.59
N GLU A 546 -19.28 -5.03 25.11
CA GLU A 546 -20.24 -4.02 25.52
C GLU A 546 -21.30 -3.87 24.42
N ASN A 547 -22.58 -3.80 24.81
CA ASN A 547 -23.72 -3.55 23.92
C ASN A 547 -23.69 -4.38 22.62
N SER A 548 -23.31 -5.66 22.70
CA SER A 548 -23.26 -6.54 21.53
C SER A 548 -24.65 -6.98 21.08
N LEU A 549 -24.81 -7.16 19.77
CA LEU A 549 -26.09 -7.44 19.13
C LEU A 549 -25.92 -8.52 18.04
N ASN A 550 -26.76 -9.56 18.06
CA ASN A 550 -26.72 -10.64 17.06
C ASN A 550 -25.32 -11.28 16.89
N VAL A 551 -24.68 -11.66 18.00
CA VAL A 551 -23.39 -12.36 18.00
C VAL A 551 -23.60 -13.84 18.30
N GLN A 552 -23.07 -14.72 17.45
CA GLN A 552 -23.09 -16.17 17.66
C GLN A 552 -21.69 -16.69 17.97
N THR A 553 -21.60 -17.63 18.91
CA THR A 553 -20.35 -18.33 19.23
C THR A 553 -20.54 -19.83 19.05
N VAL A 554 -19.66 -20.45 18.26
CA VAL A 554 -19.71 -21.86 17.88
C VAL A 554 -18.38 -22.51 18.25
N SER A 555 -18.40 -23.67 18.91
CA SER A 555 -17.17 -24.30 19.41
C SER A 555 -16.32 -24.99 18.33
N SER A 556 -16.84 -25.18 17.12
CA SER A 556 -16.17 -25.86 16.00
C SER A 556 -16.68 -25.33 14.67
N SER A 557 -15.81 -25.29 13.67
CA SER A 557 -16.14 -24.90 12.29
C SER A 557 -16.87 -25.97 11.50
N THR A 558 -17.06 -27.17 12.08
CA THR A 558 -17.77 -28.29 11.44
C THR A 558 -19.20 -27.90 11.06
N GLY A 559 -19.51 -27.91 9.77
CA GLY A 559 -20.85 -27.60 9.23
C GLY A 559 -21.21 -26.11 9.27
N VAL A 560 -20.31 -25.24 9.73
CA VAL A 560 -20.51 -23.78 9.71
C VAL A 560 -20.20 -23.23 8.32
N PHE A 561 -19.02 -23.59 7.81
CA PHE A 561 -18.53 -23.08 6.53
C PHE A 561 -18.43 -24.14 5.44
N ALA A 562 -18.51 -23.68 4.19
CA ALA A 562 -18.22 -24.43 2.98
C ALA A 562 -16.99 -23.84 2.29
N THR A 563 -16.11 -24.71 1.83
CA THR A 563 -14.88 -24.34 1.12
C THR A 563 -15.05 -24.52 -0.37
N VAL A 564 -14.71 -23.48 -1.16
CA VAL A 564 -14.57 -23.58 -2.62
C VAL A 564 -13.28 -22.88 -3.02
N GLY A 565 -12.33 -23.66 -3.55
CA GLY A 565 -10.99 -23.17 -3.87
C GLY A 565 -10.22 -22.78 -2.62
N SER A 566 -9.64 -21.58 -2.65
CA SER A 566 -8.88 -20.96 -1.58
C SER A 566 -9.74 -20.07 -0.66
N ALA A 567 -11.07 -20.18 -0.73
CA ALA A 567 -11.98 -19.53 0.23
C ALA A 567 -12.65 -20.59 1.11
N SER A 568 -12.53 -20.40 2.43
CA SER A 568 -12.94 -21.39 3.44
C SER A 568 -14.14 -20.96 4.28
N HIS A 569 -14.68 -19.75 4.08
CA HIS A 569 -15.66 -19.14 4.99
C HIS A 569 -16.98 -18.74 4.32
N TYR A 570 -17.38 -19.38 3.22
CA TYR A 570 -18.78 -19.28 2.78
C TYR A 570 -19.68 -20.00 3.78
N LEU A 571 -20.88 -19.51 4.07
CA LEU A 571 -21.81 -20.19 4.97
C LEU A 571 -22.34 -21.48 4.32
N ALA A 572 -22.21 -22.62 5.01
CA ALA A 572 -22.58 -23.92 4.46
C ALA A 572 -24.11 -24.13 4.35
N SER A 573 -24.88 -23.40 5.16
CA SER A 573 -26.34 -23.54 5.24
C SER A 573 -26.98 -22.25 5.73
N ASN A 574 -28.32 -22.24 5.79
CA ASN A 574 -29.09 -21.09 6.30
C ASN A 574 -29.03 -20.93 7.82
N THR A 575 -28.23 -21.73 8.54
CA THR A 575 -28.13 -21.69 10.01
C THR A 575 -27.70 -20.32 10.54
N TYR A 576 -26.86 -19.58 9.80
CA TYR A 576 -26.35 -18.27 10.19
C TYR A 576 -26.75 -17.15 9.23
N ARG A 577 -27.66 -17.46 8.31
CA ARG A 577 -28.19 -16.48 7.34
C ARG A 577 -29.43 -15.81 7.89
N ASN A 578 -29.68 -14.55 7.50
CA ASN A 578 -30.88 -13.82 7.90
C ASN A 578 -31.10 -13.69 9.42
N LEU A 579 -30.02 -13.72 10.20
CA LEU A 579 -30.09 -13.63 11.67
C LEU A 579 -29.57 -12.30 12.22
N GLY A 580 -29.06 -11.42 11.38
CA GLY A 580 -28.50 -10.12 11.76
C GLY A 580 -29.55 -9.02 11.88
N SER A 581 -29.09 -7.87 12.37
CA SER A 581 -29.81 -6.61 12.43
C SER A 581 -29.46 -5.73 11.23
N SER A 582 -30.41 -4.94 10.75
CA SER A 582 -30.16 -3.89 9.75
C SER A 582 -29.48 -2.66 10.34
N ALA A 583 -29.32 -2.58 11.66
CA ALA A 583 -28.67 -1.47 12.38
C ALA A 583 -27.13 -1.56 12.34
N VAL A 584 -26.57 -1.70 11.14
CA VAL A 584 -25.13 -1.65 10.85
C VAL A 584 -24.82 -0.50 9.91
N SER A 585 -23.67 0.12 10.07
CA SER A 585 -23.26 1.30 9.29
C SER A 585 -22.95 1.02 7.82
N ILE A 586 -22.79 -0.27 7.45
CA ILE A 586 -22.40 -0.73 6.11
C ILE A 586 -23.48 -1.56 5.41
N LEU A 587 -24.75 -1.46 5.81
CA LEU A 587 -25.83 -2.29 5.27
C LEU A 587 -25.92 -2.24 3.73
N ALA A 588 -25.85 -1.05 3.13
CA ALA A 588 -25.90 -0.90 1.68
C ALA A 588 -24.70 -1.55 0.95
N GLU A 589 -23.56 -1.67 1.63
CA GLU A 589 -22.38 -2.39 1.13
C GLU A 589 -22.60 -3.90 1.24
N ILE A 590 -23.06 -4.39 2.40
CA ILE A 590 -23.39 -5.81 2.63
C ILE A 590 -24.40 -6.35 1.61
N GLN A 591 -25.39 -5.54 1.23
CA GLN A 591 -26.40 -5.90 0.23
C GLN A 591 -25.85 -6.16 -1.18
N ARG A 592 -24.57 -5.85 -1.42
CA ARG A 592 -23.85 -6.15 -2.67
C ARG A 592 -22.86 -7.32 -2.53
N LEU A 593 -22.66 -7.83 -1.32
CA LEU A 593 -21.74 -8.91 -0.98
C LEU A 593 -22.49 -10.23 -0.76
N THR A 594 -21.76 -11.33 -0.54
CA THR A 594 -22.34 -12.66 -0.40
C THR A 594 -21.69 -13.51 0.70
N THR A 595 -22.49 -14.39 1.29
CA THR A 595 -22.02 -15.53 2.10
C THR A 595 -22.15 -16.87 1.37
N VAL A 596 -22.53 -16.85 0.10
CA VAL A 596 -22.82 -18.03 -0.73
C VAL A 596 -21.63 -18.34 -1.63
N ALA A 597 -21.24 -19.61 -1.67
CA ALA A 597 -20.11 -20.07 -2.47
C ALA A 597 -20.39 -20.02 -4.00
N PRO A 598 -19.38 -19.76 -4.84
CA PRO A 598 -19.49 -19.83 -6.29
C PRO A 598 -19.76 -21.25 -6.80
N VAL A 599 -20.33 -21.35 -8.00
CA VAL A 599 -20.38 -22.59 -8.77
C VAL A 599 -19.10 -22.80 -9.57
N THR A 600 -18.50 -23.99 -9.45
CA THR A 600 -17.36 -24.39 -10.30
C THR A 600 -17.84 -24.89 -11.66
N LEU A 601 -17.46 -24.21 -12.74
CA LEU A 601 -17.75 -24.64 -14.10
C LEU A 601 -16.58 -25.45 -14.68
N SER A 602 -16.82 -26.73 -14.96
CA SER A 602 -15.81 -27.66 -15.47
C SER A 602 -16.09 -28.21 -16.88
N SER A 603 -17.32 -28.02 -17.38
CA SER A 603 -17.73 -28.51 -18.69
C SER A 603 -17.53 -27.45 -19.77
N ALA A 604 -17.06 -27.86 -20.95
CA ALA A 604 -16.89 -26.96 -22.08
C ALA A 604 -18.23 -26.35 -22.55
N ILE A 605 -18.18 -25.10 -22.98
CA ILE A 605 -19.31 -24.37 -23.58
C ILE A 605 -19.36 -24.67 -25.08
N SER A 606 -20.16 -25.68 -25.43
CA SER A 606 -20.35 -26.16 -26.82
C SER A 606 -21.69 -25.78 -27.44
N VAL A 607 -22.57 -25.15 -26.65
CA VAL A 607 -23.83 -24.56 -27.08
C VAL A 607 -23.93 -23.15 -26.51
N ASP A 608 -24.69 -22.28 -27.17
CA ASP A 608 -24.87 -20.91 -26.71
C ASP A 608 -25.41 -20.91 -25.28
N THR A 609 -24.66 -20.28 -24.37
CA THR A 609 -24.88 -20.33 -22.93
C THR A 609 -24.89 -18.91 -22.38
N THR A 610 -25.89 -18.60 -21.56
CA THR A 610 -26.02 -17.32 -20.88
C THR A 610 -25.85 -17.53 -19.38
N LEU A 611 -24.88 -16.82 -18.78
CA LEU A 611 -24.65 -16.77 -17.34
C LEU A 611 -25.33 -15.54 -16.75
N SER A 612 -25.96 -15.74 -15.60
CA SER A 612 -26.53 -14.70 -14.74
C SER A 612 -25.95 -14.80 -13.33
N PRO A 613 -26.04 -13.75 -12.50
CA PRO A 613 -25.58 -13.81 -11.12
C PRO A 613 -26.15 -15.04 -10.41
N GLN A 614 -25.29 -15.79 -9.72
CA GLN A 614 -25.60 -17.09 -9.12
C GLN A 614 -25.39 -17.06 -7.61
N ALA A 615 -24.30 -16.47 -7.13
CA ALA A 615 -24.05 -16.34 -5.71
C ALA A 615 -24.98 -15.26 -5.16
N GLN A 616 -25.98 -15.68 -4.37
CA GLN A 616 -27.00 -14.78 -3.86
C GLN A 616 -26.36 -13.68 -3.00
N ARG A 617 -26.67 -12.42 -3.32
CA ARG A 617 -26.23 -11.27 -2.53
C ARG A 617 -27.18 -11.09 -1.35
N ASP A 618 -26.65 -10.63 -0.22
CA ASP A 618 -27.36 -10.51 1.06
C ASP A 618 -28.33 -9.31 1.07
N THR A 619 -29.40 -9.42 0.29
CA THR A 619 -30.40 -8.35 0.09
C THR A 619 -31.55 -8.40 1.08
N ASP A 620 -31.60 -9.44 1.92
CA ASP A 620 -32.59 -9.66 2.96
C ASP A 620 -32.07 -9.18 4.33
N LEU A 621 -32.44 -9.83 5.42
CA LEU A 621 -31.84 -9.49 6.72
C LEU A 621 -30.39 -9.94 6.70
N ALA A 622 -29.49 -9.09 7.19
CA ALA A 622 -28.07 -9.37 7.13
C ALA A 622 -27.71 -10.76 7.69
N ASP A 623 -26.94 -11.53 6.94
CA ASP A 623 -26.28 -12.73 7.43
C ASP A 623 -25.28 -12.37 8.54
N LEU A 624 -24.98 -13.31 9.43
CA LEU A 624 -23.96 -13.12 10.45
C LEU A 624 -22.57 -13.39 9.89
N GLY A 625 -21.62 -12.53 10.25
CA GLY A 625 -20.22 -12.74 9.98
C GLY A 625 -19.74 -12.00 8.73
N TYR A 626 -18.84 -12.63 7.99
CA TYR A 626 -18.08 -12.00 6.91
C TYR A 626 -18.72 -12.29 5.56
N HIS A 627 -18.76 -11.27 4.72
CA HIS A 627 -19.27 -11.35 3.35
C HIS A 627 -18.13 -11.13 2.36
N TYR A 628 -18.06 -12.02 1.37
CA TYR A 628 -17.14 -11.89 0.25
C TYR A 628 -17.71 -10.96 -0.81
N ASP A 629 -16.82 -10.32 -1.57
CA ASP A 629 -17.15 -9.91 -2.93
C ASP A 629 -17.70 -11.13 -3.69
N PRO A 630 -18.85 -11.04 -4.37
CA PRO A 630 -19.47 -12.21 -4.96
C PRO A 630 -18.60 -12.80 -6.07
N LEU A 631 -18.41 -14.10 -6.03
CA LEU A 631 -18.02 -14.87 -7.21
C LEU A 631 -19.22 -15.75 -7.54
N ASP A 632 -19.80 -15.56 -8.72
CA ASP A 632 -20.91 -16.38 -9.19
C ASP A 632 -20.39 -17.69 -9.77
N TYR A 633 -19.29 -17.59 -10.53
CA TYR A 633 -18.67 -18.74 -11.16
C TYR A 633 -17.16 -18.73 -10.98
N VAL A 634 -16.60 -19.93 -10.94
CA VAL A 634 -15.15 -20.16 -10.91
C VAL A 634 -14.79 -21.23 -11.92
N TRP A 635 -13.71 -21.02 -12.68
CA TRP A 635 -13.27 -22.01 -13.68
C TRP A 635 -11.77 -21.98 -13.97
N SER A 636 -11.31 -23.07 -14.58
CA SER A 636 -9.97 -23.21 -15.14
C SER A 636 -10.05 -24.02 -16.42
N ALA A 637 -9.30 -23.62 -17.44
CA ALA A 637 -9.26 -24.23 -18.76
C ALA A 637 -10.65 -24.48 -19.37
N LEU A 638 -11.56 -23.51 -19.22
CA LEU A 638 -12.92 -23.61 -19.72
C LEU A 638 -12.91 -23.50 -21.25
N GLY A 639 -13.11 -24.62 -21.95
CA GLY A 639 -13.21 -24.62 -23.41
C GLY A 639 -14.48 -23.94 -23.89
N VAL A 640 -14.36 -22.98 -24.82
CA VAL A 640 -15.47 -22.23 -25.40
C VAL A 640 -15.45 -22.38 -26.92
N THR A 641 -16.42 -23.11 -27.48
CA THR A 641 -16.60 -23.30 -28.93
C THR A 641 -17.91 -22.69 -29.46
N ALA A 642 -18.85 -22.37 -28.58
CA ALA A 642 -20.07 -21.62 -28.86
C ALA A 642 -20.07 -20.24 -28.16
N THR A 643 -21.19 -19.52 -28.16
CA THR A 643 -21.30 -18.21 -27.51
C THR A 643 -21.50 -18.36 -26.01
N LEU A 644 -20.56 -17.86 -25.20
CA LEU A 644 -20.73 -17.65 -23.77
C LEU A 644 -21.07 -16.17 -23.53
N THR A 645 -22.29 -15.90 -23.06
CA THR A 645 -22.76 -14.56 -22.70
C THR A 645 -22.85 -14.40 -21.19
N MET A 646 -22.26 -13.36 -20.61
CA MET A 646 -22.40 -12.99 -19.21
C MET A 646 -23.28 -11.74 -19.11
N THR A 647 -24.43 -11.87 -18.47
CA THR A 647 -25.37 -10.77 -18.20
C THR A 647 -24.88 -9.87 -17.06
N SER A 648 -25.58 -8.79 -16.78
CA SER A 648 -25.10 -7.74 -15.88
C SER A 648 -24.93 -8.19 -14.43
N GLY A 649 -23.83 -7.78 -13.81
CA GLY A 649 -23.46 -8.11 -12.45
C GLY A 649 -22.82 -9.48 -12.27
N VAL A 650 -22.53 -10.23 -13.34
CA VAL A 650 -21.85 -11.53 -13.26
C VAL A 650 -20.39 -11.35 -12.86
N ALA A 651 -19.98 -12.03 -11.79
CA ALA A 651 -18.60 -12.05 -11.32
C ALA A 651 -17.99 -13.44 -11.46
N VAL A 652 -16.80 -13.49 -12.05
CA VAL A 652 -16.08 -14.74 -12.32
C VAL A 652 -14.64 -14.64 -11.85
N ALA A 653 -14.17 -15.69 -11.19
CA ALA A 653 -12.75 -15.88 -10.94
C ALA A 653 -12.18 -17.08 -11.71
N THR A 654 -10.98 -16.88 -12.25
CA THR A 654 -10.19 -17.98 -12.84
C THR A 654 -9.19 -18.52 -11.83
N TYR A 655 -8.93 -19.82 -11.88
CA TYR A 655 -7.86 -20.49 -11.14
C TYR A 655 -6.99 -21.33 -12.09
N GLY A 656 -5.87 -21.86 -11.61
CA GLY A 656 -4.88 -22.55 -12.45
C GLY A 656 -4.26 -21.65 -13.54
N PRO A 657 -3.60 -22.23 -14.56
CA PRO A 657 -2.83 -21.46 -15.54
C PRO A 657 -3.67 -20.82 -16.65
N GLN A 658 -4.82 -21.39 -16.98
CA GLN A 658 -5.67 -20.90 -18.06
C GLN A 658 -7.08 -20.68 -17.54
N GLY A 659 -7.70 -19.56 -17.87
CA GLY A 659 -9.10 -19.26 -17.62
C GLY A 659 -10.00 -19.86 -18.71
N ALA A 660 -10.60 -19.01 -19.55
CA ALA A 660 -11.35 -19.45 -20.71
C ALA A 660 -10.43 -19.67 -21.91
N THR A 661 -10.69 -20.72 -22.70
CA THR A 661 -9.95 -21.05 -23.92
C THR A 661 -10.91 -21.08 -25.09
N ILE A 662 -10.86 -20.05 -25.93
CA ILE A 662 -11.79 -19.84 -27.04
C ILE A 662 -11.22 -20.47 -28.31
N SER A 663 -12.06 -21.18 -29.07
CA SER A 663 -11.65 -21.86 -30.30
C SER A 663 -12.80 -21.94 -31.32
N GLY A 664 -12.48 -22.19 -32.58
CA GLY A 664 -13.51 -22.33 -33.63
C GLY A 664 -14.31 -21.04 -33.79
N SER A 665 -15.63 -21.13 -33.70
CA SER A 665 -16.56 -19.99 -33.75
C SER A 665 -16.91 -19.41 -32.38
N GLY A 666 -16.20 -19.83 -31.32
CA GLY A 666 -16.53 -19.49 -29.94
C GLY A 666 -16.48 -17.99 -29.65
N LYS A 667 -17.35 -17.53 -28.77
CA LYS A 667 -17.40 -16.12 -28.37
C LYS A 667 -17.47 -15.99 -26.85
N LEU A 668 -16.73 -15.04 -26.30
CA LEU A 668 -16.91 -14.57 -24.92
C LEU A 668 -17.50 -13.16 -24.96
N ILE A 669 -18.75 -13.02 -24.53
CA ILE A 669 -19.49 -11.77 -24.53
C ILE A 669 -19.82 -11.39 -23.09
N SER A 670 -19.20 -10.32 -22.58
CA SER A 670 -19.50 -9.75 -21.26
C SER A 670 -20.30 -8.47 -21.43
N GLN A 671 -21.51 -8.42 -20.88
CA GLN A 671 -22.44 -7.28 -20.97
C GLN A 671 -22.93 -6.87 -19.57
N GLY A 672 -22.15 -6.01 -18.92
CA GLY A 672 -22.51 -5.36 -17.66
C GLY A 672 -23.43 -4.15 -17.85
N ARG A 673 -23.70 -3.47 -16.73
CA ARG A 673 -24.27 -2.12 -16.67
C ARG A 673 -23.32 -1.18 -15.90
N PRO A 674 -23.40 0.15 -16.08
CA PRO A 674 -22.56 1.11 -15.34
C PRO A 674 -22.72 1.02 -13.82
N ASP A 675 -23.91 0.65 -13.33
CA ASP A 675 -24.22 0.45 -11.91
C ASP A 675 -23.99 -1.00 -11.42
N LEU A 676 -23.82 -1.94 -12.35
CA LEU A 676 -23.66 -3.38 -12.10
C LEU A 676 -22.72 -3.99 -13.15
N MET A 677 -21.42 -3.70 -13.00
CA MET A 677 -20.38 -4.22 -13.90
C MET A 677 -20.24 -5.73 -13.76
N ASN A 678 -19.76 -6.37 -14.83
CA ASN A 678 -19.27 -7.74 -14.75
C ASN A 678 -17.82 -7.75 -14.28
N HIS A 679 -17.41 -8.77 -13.55
CA HIS A 679 -16.04 -8.89 -13.05
C HIS A 679 -15.36 -10.15 -13.58
N LEU A 680 -14.17 -10.00 -14.14
CA LEU A 680 -13.31 -11.09 -14.59
C LEU A 680 -11.97 -10.98 -13.88
N VAL A 681 -11.73 -11.83 -12.89
CA VAL A 681 -10.54 -11.72 -12.02
C VAL A 681 -9.86 -13.06 -11.80
N ARG A 682 -8.76 -13.04 -11.04
CA ARG A 682 -8.12 -14.23 -10.47
C ARG A 682 -8.74 -14.52 -9.09
N TYR A 683 -8.80 -15.79 -8.70
CA TYR A 683 -9.42 -16.20 -7.42
C TYR A 683 -8.78 -15.49 -6.21
N ASN A 684 -7.48 -15.24 -6.27
CA ASN A 684 -6.69 -14.57 -5.23
C ASN A 684 -7.06 -13.08 -5.05
N ALA A 685 -7.93 -12.53 -5.92
CA ALA A 685 -8.50 -11.19 -5.79
C ALA A 685 -9.71 -11.15 -4.83
N VAL A 686 -10.30 -12.29 -4.48
CA VAL A 686 -11.42 -12.42 -3.52
C VAL A 686 -11.09 -13.35 -2.34
N GLN A 687 -10.48 -14.50 -2.63
CA GLN A 687 -10.31 -15.58 -1.68
C GLN A 687 -9.13 -15.36 -0.71
N GLU A 688 -9.33 -15.66 0.57
CA GLU A 688 -8.47 -15.21 1.66
C GLU A 688 -7.18 -16.01 1.82
N GLN A 689 -7.19 -17.31 1.50
CA GLN A 689 -6.07 -18.19 1.85
C GLN A 689 -4.83 -17.91 0.98
N PRO A 690 -3.61 -17.95 1.55
CA PRO A 690 -2.35 -17.95 0.78
C PRO A 690 -2.10 -19.29 0.06
N ALA A 691 -3.14 -19.93 -0.47
CA ALA A 691 -3.07 -21.26 -1.06
C ALA A 691 -3.26 -21.21 -2.57
N LEU A 692 -2.45 -22.00 -3.30
CA LEU A 692 -2.59 -22.17 -4.74
C LEU A 692 -3.81 -23.01 -5.08
N TRP A 693 -4.72 -22.45 -5.87
CA TRP A 693 -5.80 -23.22 -6.49
C TRP A 693 -5.44 -23.63 -7.92
N GLY A 694 -5.15 -24.92 -8.11
CA GLY A 694 -4.61 -25.46 -9.36
C GLY A 694 -3.09 -25.26 -9.48
N SER A 695 -2.55 -25.33 -10.70
CA SER A 695 -1.12 -25.09 -10.96
C SER A 695 -0.83 -23.59 -11.16
N TYR A 696 0.25 -23.08 -10.56
CA TYR A 696 0.76 -21.72 -10.78
C TYR A 696 2.01 -21.77 -11.66
N THR A 697 1.80 -22.05 -12.95
CA THR A 697 2.87 -22.08 -13.95
C THR A 697 2.67 -20.92 -14.90
N ALA A 698 3.53 -19.89 -14.80
CA ALA A 698 3.51 -18.78 -15.73
C ALA A 698 3.82 -19.26 -17.17
N PRO A 699 3.20 -18.67 -18.21
CA PRO A 699 2.23 -17.57 -18.10
C PRO A 699 0.83 -18.02 -17.67
N LEU A 700 0.21 -17.24 -16.78
CA LEU A 700 -1.19 -17.38 -16.39
C LEU A 700 -2.05 -16.43 -17.25
N SER A 701 -3.28 -16.82 -17.59
CA SER A 701 -4.14 -16.02 -18.45
C SER A 701 -5.63 -16.16 -18.12
N ILE A 702 -6.38 -15.05 -18.13
CA ILE A 702 -7.85 -15.06 -17.95
C ILE A 702 -8.54 -15.56 -19.22
N VAL A 703 -8.10 -15.09 -20.39
CA VAL A 703 -8.64 -15.51 -21.68
C VAL A 703 -7.49 -15.98 -22.59
N ASN A 704 -7.71 -17.12 -23.22
CA ASN A 704 -6.81 -17.80 -24.14
C ASN A 704 -7.52 -18.07 -25.46
N GLN A 705 -6.71 -18.33 -26.48
CA GLN A 705 -7.21 -18.84 -27.74
C GLN A 705 -6.33 -20.00 -28.24
N THR A 706 -6.92 -20.95 -28.99
CA THR A 706 -6.19 -21.98 -29.73
C THR A 706 -6.33 -21.83 -31.26
N SER A 707 -5.47 -22.54 -32.01
CA SER A 707 -5.50 -22.59 -33.48
C SER A 707 -6.89 -22.83 -34.05
N THR A 708 -7.29 -21.96 -34.98
CA THR A 708 -8.60 -22.02 -35.65
C THR A 708 -8.38 -22.02 -37.16
N SER A 709 -8.94 -23.00 -37.86
CA SER A 709 -8.81 -23.17 -39.31
C SER A 709 -10.01 -22.60 -40.06
N GLY A 710 -9.99 -21.28 -40.30
CA GLY A 710 -10.97 -20.59 -41.14
C GLY A 710 -12.13 -19.92 -40.38
N PRO A 711 -12.91 -19.03 -41.06
CA PRO A 711 -14.02 -18.30 -40.46
C PRO A 711 -15.26 -19.21 -40.22
N PRO A 712 -16.19 -18.82 -39.32
CA PRO A 712 -16.16 -17.63 -38.47
C PRO A 712 -15.13 -17.75 -37.34
N TYR A 713 -14.56 -16.61 -36.97
CA TYR A 713 -13.41 -16.49 -36.09
C TYR A 713 -13.81 -16.15 -34.65
N PRO A 714 -13.01 -16.52 -33.63
CA PRO A 714 -13.30 -16.18 -32.25
C PRO A 714 -13.47 -14.68 -31.96
N GLU A 715 -14.28 -14.37 -30.96
CA GLU A 715 -14.58 -12.99 -30.55
C GLU A 715 -14.56 -12.85 -29.03
N VAL A 716 -13.91 -11.80 -28.53
CA VAL A 716 -14.01 -11.35 -27.13
C VAL A 716 -14.61 -9.94 -27.15
N ARG A 717 -15.77 -9.78 -26.52
CA ARG A 717 -16.46 -8.49 -26.44
C ARG A 717 -16.80 -8.15 -25.00
N LEU A 718 -16.30 -7.02 -24.53
CA LEU A 718 -16.52 -6.50 -23.18
C LEU A 718 -17.29 -5.19 -23.25
N ARG A 719 -18.37 -5.09 -22.48
CA ARG A 719 -19.06 -3.83 -22.18
C ARG A 719 -19.35 -3.77 -20.69
N PHE A 720 -19.03 -2.64 -20.03
CA PHE A 720 -19.17 -2.47 -18.58
C PHE A 720 -18.59 -3.65 -17.80
N THR A 721 -17.36 -4.03 -18.14
CA THR A 721 -16.64 -5.14 -17.49
C THR A 721 -15.40 -4.61 -16.78
N GLU A 722 -15.21 -5.03 -15.53
CA GLU A 722 -13.96 -4.81 -14.80
C GLU A 722 -13.08 -6.05 -14.91
N ILE A 723 -11.82 -5.83 -15.27
CA ILE A 723 -10.75 -6.81 -15.15
C ILE A 723 -9.70 -6.23 -14.22
N SER A 724 -9.38 -6.99 -13.18
CA SER A 724 -8.41 -6.60 -12.15
C SER A 724 -7.37 -7.70 -11.97
N LEU A 725 -6.13 -7.38 -12.32
CA LEU A 725 -4.96 -8.20 -12.04
C LEU A 725 -4.15 -7.58 -10.89
N MET A 726 -3.47 -8.42 -10.11
CA MET A 726 -2.72 -8.02 -8.91
C MET A 726 -1.24 -7.73 -9.26
N GLY A 727 -0.54 -6.99 -8.39
CA GLY A 727 0.85 -6.53 -8.55
C GLY A 727 1.84 -7.49 -9.18
N SER A 728 2.08 -7.34 -10.49
CA SER A 728 3.10 -8.09 -11.25
C SER A 728 3.74 -7.17 -12.29
N ALA A 729 5.08 -7.11 -12.26
CA ALA A 729 5.88 -6.18 -13.05
C ALA A 729 6.45 -6.79 -14.33
N VAL A 730 6.36 -8.11 -14.48
CA VAL A 730 6.89 -8.76 -15.68
C VAL A 730 5.79 -9.15 -16.63
N ALA A 731 6.11 -8.85 -17.89
CA ALA A 731 5.67 -9.54 -19.07
C ALA A 731 5.92 -11.08 -18.95
N GLY A 732 5.20 -11.77 -18.08
CA GLY A 732 5.12 -13.23 -18.09
C GLY A 732 4.10 -13.82 -17.13
N ALA A 733 3.85 -13.20 -15.97
CA ALA A 733 3.23 -13.91 -14.85
C ALA A 733 1.70 -14.02 -14.96
N GLU A 734 0.98 -12.90 -15.09
CA GLU A 734 -0.48 -12.88 -15.25
C GLU A 734 -0.91 -12.01 -16.44
N LYS A 735 -1.68 -12.59 -17.35
CA LYS A 735 -2.18 -11.97 -18.57
C LYS A 735 -3.69 -11.86 -18.52
N PHE A 736 -4.24 -10.76 -19.03
CA PHE A 736 -5.66 -10.78 -19.37
C PHE A 736 -5.85 -11.59 -20.64
N PHE A 737 -5.08 -11.25 -21.69
CA PHE A 737 -5.26 -11.82 -23.02
C PHE A 737 -3.92 -12.06 -23.75
N ASP A 738 -3.61 -13.32 -24.02
CA ASP A 738 -2.38 -13.76 -24.70
C ASP A 738 -2.67 -14.24 -26.13
N MET A 739 -2.18 -13.52 -27.14
CA MET A 739 -2.25 -13.92 -28.56
C MET A 739 -0.88 -14.22 -29.18
N SER A 740 0.12 -14.62 -28.37
CA SER A 740 1.50 -14.84 -28.80
C SER A 740 1.68 -15.87 -29.94
N SER A 741 0.73 -16.80 -30.13
CA SER A 741 0.79 -17.83 -31.18
C SER A 741 -0.16 -17.61 -32.37
N SER A 742 -0.47 -16.36 -32.71
CA SER A 742 -1.18 -15.93 -33.93
C SER A 742 -2.52 -16.58 -34.21
N LEU A 743 -3.58 -15.90 -33.82
CA LEU A 743 -4.86 -16.54 -33.88
C LEU A 743 -5.98 -15.55 -34.17
N PRO A 744 -6.98 -15.93 -34.97
CA PRO A 744 -7.95 -14.98 -35.48
C PRO A 744 -8.96 -14.56 -34.43
N THR A 745 -8.59 -13.71 -33.48
CA THR A 745 -9.55 -13.12 -32.54
C THR A 745 -9.74 -11.64 -32.79
N THR A 746 -11.01 -11.22 -32.76
CA THR A 746 -11.38 -9.81 -32.60
C THR A 746 -11.60 -9.53 -31.12
N PHE A 747 -10.88 -8.55 -30.57
CA PHE A 747 -11.07 -8.06 -29.21
C PHE A 747 -11.72 -6.67 -29.24
N VAL A 748 -12.87 -6.55 -28.58
CA VAL A 748 -13.61 -5.29 -28.44
C VAL A 748 -13.83 -5.02 -26.96
N SER A 749 -13.44 -3.84 -26.50
CA SER A 749 -13.75 -3.34 -25.15
C SER A 749 -14.39 -1.97 -25.24
N ARG A 750 -15.55 -1.81 -24.60
CA ARG A 750 -16.27 -0.56 -24.48
C ARG A 750 -16.70 -0.29 -23.04
N ASP A 751 -16.65 0.95 -22.58
CA ASP A 751 -17.19 1.35 -21.27
C ASP A 751 -16.63 0.53 -20.09
N SER A 752 -15.41 0.01 -20.20
CA SER A 752 -14.85 -0.99 -19.28
C SER A 752 -13.66 -0.47 -18.50
N LEU A 753 -13.37 -1.12 -17.36
CA LEU A 753 -12.28 -0.77 -16.45
C LEU A 753 -11.24 -1.90 -16.46
N LEU A 754 -10.04 -1.59 -16.91
CA LEU A 754 -8.99 -2.58 -17.11
C LEU A 754 -7.77 -2.21 -16.25
N ARG A 755 -7.51 -2.97 -15.17
CA ARG A 755 -6.45 -2.70 -14.19
C ARG A 755 -5.34 -3.74 -14.27
N GLY A 756 -4.10 -3.27 -14.40
CA GLY A 756 -2.91 -4.11 -14.49
C GLY A 756 -2.94 -5.08 -15.68
N VAL A 757 -3.83 -4.86 -16.65
CA VAL A 757 -4.06 -5.82 -17.72
C VAL A 757 -2.86 -5.88 -18.64
N TRP A 758 -2.44 -7.10 -18.96
CA TRP A 758 -1.56 -7.33 -20.08
C TRP A 758 -2.34 -7.84 -21.29
N ILE A 759 -2.32 -7.03 -22.33
CA ILE A 759 -2.91 -7.28 -23.64
C ILE A 759 -1.77 -7.35 -24.65
N TYR A 760 -1.49 -8.55 -25.15
CA TYR A 760 -0.48 -8.77 -26.18
C TYR A 760 -1.13 -9.29 -27.46
N VAL A 761 -1.17 -8.45 -28.49
CA VAL A 761 -1.80 -8.77 -29.77
C VAL A 761 -0.80 -8.65 -30.90
N TYR A 762 -0.67 -9.75 -31.63
CA TYR A 762 0.25 -9.84 -32.74
C TYR A 762 -0.32 -10.68 -33.88
N ASN A 763 -0.29 -10.16 -35.11
CA ASN A 763 -0.64 -10.98 -36.27
C ASN A 763 0.60 -11.47 -37.03
N ASN A 764 0.67 -12.79 -37.23
CA ASN A 764 1.68 -13.42 -38.08
C ASN A 764 1.09 -14.17 -39.31
N ASN A 765 -0.19 -13.99 -39.61
CA ASN A 765 -0.90 -14.74 -40.66
C ASN A 765 -1.61 -13.78 -41.63
N SER A 766 -1.34 -13.94 -42.92
CA SER A 766 -1.89 -13.10 -43.99
C SER A 766 -3.34 -13.40 -44.35
N SER A 767 -3.89 -14.55 -43.93
CA SER A 767 -5.21 -15.03 -44.36
C SER A 767 -6.37 -14.42 -43.58
N TYR A 768 -6.10 -13.66 -42.52
CA TYR A 768 -7.13 -13.03 -41.71
C TYR A 768 -6.65 -11.65 -41.20
N THR A 769 -7.60 -10.79 -40.82
CA THR A 769 -7.33 -9.46 -40.25
C THR A 769 -7.93 -9.38 -38.83
N PRO A 770 -7.14 -9.56 -37.76
CA PRO A 770 -7.59 -9.33 -36.39
C PRO A 770 -7.94 -7.86 -36.18
N GLY A 771 -8.68 -7.59 -35.12
CA GLY A 771 -8.96 -6.24 -34.66
C GLY A 771 -8.90 -6.11 -33.15
N VAL A 772 -8.31 -5.00 -32.69
CA VAL A 772 -8.38 -4.53 -31.30
C VAL A 772 -9.10 -3.19 -31.31
N TYR A 773 -10.25 -3.14 -30.63
CA TYR A 773 -11.11 -1.95 -30.59
C TYR A 773 -11.34 -1.57 -29.13
N LEU A 774 -10.74 -0.45 -28.70
CA LEU A 774 -10.87 0.10 -27.36
C LEU A 774 -11.59 1.44 -27.45
N THR A 775 -12.83 1.50 -26.99
CA THR A 775 -13.64 2.73 -26.99
C THR A 775 -14.12 3.05 -25.59
N ASN A 776 -13.88 4.27 -25.10
CA ASN A 776 -14.44 4.72 -23.82
C ASN A 776 -14.11 3.80 -22.63
N ASN A 777 -12.84 3.38 -22.49
CA ASN A 777 -12.38 2.56 -21.36
C ASN A 777 -11.45 3.36 -20.44
N ILE A 778 -11.35 2.92 -19.19
CA ILE A 778 -10.28 3.32 -18.29
C ILE A 778 -9.27 2.16 -18.24
N LEU A 779 -8.01 2.44 -18.54
CA LEU A 779 -6.91 1.51 -18.43
C LEU A 779 -5.91 2.02 -17.38
N LEU A 780 -5.80 1.31 -16.27
CA LEU A 780 -4.88 1.63 -15.17
C LEU A 780 -3.71 0.67 -15.21
N ARG A 781 -2.50 1.21 -15.29
CA ARG A 781 -1.24 0.44 -15.41
C ARG A 781 -1.30 -0.65 -16.50
N PRO A 782 -1.81 -0.38 -17.72
CA PRO A 782 -1.89 -1.41 -18.74
C PRO A 782 -0.49 -1.76 -19.26
N ILE A 783 -0.29 -3.02 -19.64
CA ILE A 783 0.72 -3.39 -20.63
C ILE A 783 -0.03 -3.68 -21.93
N LEU A 784 -0.04 -2.74 -22.86
CA LEU A 784 -0.69 -2.89 -24.16
C LEU A 784 0.37 -2.99 -25.25
N THR A 785 0.51 -4.17 -25.85
CA THR A 785 1.41 -4.39 -27.00
C THR A 785 0.61 -4.82 -28.21
N VAL A 786 0.69 -4.05 -29.30
CA VAL A 786 -0.02 -4.33 -30.56
C VAL A 786 0.96 -4.23 -31.73
N GLY A 787 1.17 -5.34 -32.44
CA GLY A 787 2.18 -5.46 -33.48
C GLY A 787 1.74 -6.23 -34.72
N ASN A 788 2.23 -5.83 -35.90
CA ASN A 788 2.03 -6.58 -37.15
C ASN A 788 3.33 -6.98 -37.86
N ASN A 789 4.48 -6.82 -37.20
CA ASN A 789 5.82 -6.78 -37.80
C ASN A 789 6.53 -8.15 -37.87
N TYR A 790 5.81 -9.25 -38.11
CA TYR A 790 6.42 -10.60 -38.06
C TYR A 790 7.40 -10.86 -39.19
N MET A 791 7.13 -10.25 -40.33
CA MET A 791 8.00 -10.25 -41.49
C MET A 791 8.22 -8.82 -41.94
N THR A 792 9.18 -8.61 -42.83
CA THR A 792 9.58 -7.29 -43.34
C THR A 792 8.42 -6.46 -43.92
N THR A 793 7.38 -7.10 -44.47
CA THR A 793 6.18 -6.42 -45.00
C THR A 793 5.02 -6.33 -44.01
N GLY A 794 5.10 -7.04 -42.89
CA GLY A 794 4.06 -7.19 -41.89
C GLY A 794 2.77 -7.88 -42.38
N TYR A 795 1.83 -8.08 -41.46
CA TYR A 795 0.52 -8.70 -41.73
C TYR A 795 -0.67 -7.73 -41.50
N PRO A 796 -1.88 -8.04 -41.98
CA PRO A 796 -3.07 -7.21 -41.71
C PRO A 796 -3.40 -7.19 -40.21
N LEU A 797 -3.72 -6.04 -39.63
CA LEU A 797 -4.19 -5.91 -38.24
C LEU A 797 -4.86 -4.55 -38.08
N LYS A 798 -6.04 -4.54 -37.45
CA LYS A 798 -6.78 -3.31 -37.14
C LYS A 798 -6.62 -2.95 -35.67
N LEU A 799 -6.34 -1.68 -35.40
CA LEU A 799 -6.29 -1.10 -34.06
C LEU A 799 -7.07 0.21 -34.08
N GLU A 800 -8.08 0.31 -33.23
CA GLU A 800 -8.83 1.53 -32.97
C GLU A 800 -8.83 1.78 -31.47
N VAL A 801 -8.22 2.88 -31.04
CA VAL A 801 -8.15 3.30 -29.64
C VAL A 801 -8.69 4.72 -29.56
N ARG A 802 -9.88 4.88 -28.99
CA ARG A 802 -10.56 6.17 -28.89
C ARG A 802 -11.30 6.44 -27.59
N ASN A 803 -11.35 7.70 -27.18
CA ASN A 803 -12.10 8.14 -26.01
C ASN A 803 -11.69 7.41 -24.72
N ASN A 804 -10.46 6.90 -24.61
CA ASN A 804 -10.01 6.18 -23.42
C ASN A 804 -9.22 7.09 -22.48
N LEU A 805 -9.15 6.69 -21.22
CA LEU A 805 -8.19 7.20 -20.24
C LEU A 805 -7.16 6.11 -19.93
N LEU A 806 -5.89 6.37 -20.22
CA LEU A 806 -4.78 5.49 -19.90
C LEU A 806 -3.89 6.15 -18.83
N ILE A 807 -3.65 5.48 -17.71
CA ILE A 807 -2.85 6.00 -16.60
C ILE A 807 -1.70 5.02 -16.28
N GLY A 808 -0.47 5.50 -16.31
CA GLY A 808 0.74 4.71 -16.06
C GLY A 808 0.92 3.55 -17.05
N GLY A 809 1.69 2.54 -16.66
CA GLY A 809 1.92 1.34 -17.48
C GLY A 809 2.73 1.60 -18.76
N THR A 810 2.66 0.66 -19.69
CA THR A 810 3.41 0.68 -20.96
C THR A 810 2.49 0.42 -22.16
N VAL A 811 2.60 1.27 -23.19
CA VAL A 811 1.94 1.08 -24.48
C VAL A 811 2.99 0.96 -25.57
N THR A 812 2.98 -0.17 -26.27
CA THR A 812 3.89 -0.48 -27.40
C THR A 812 3.10 -0.75 -28.68
N LEU A 813 3.26 0.12 -29.68
CA LEU A 813 2.58 0.03 -30.97
C LEU A 813 3.58 -0.13 -32.10
N THR A 814 3.70 -1.34 -32.65
CA THR A 814 4.61 -1.58 -33.79
C THR A 814 3.82 -1.83 -35.06
N ARG A 815 4.02 -0.98 -36.05
CA ARG A 815 3.41 -1.09 -37.37
C ARG A 815 4.47 -1.11 -38.47
N THR A 816 4.28 -2.02 -39.41
CA THR A 816 5.00 -2.16 -40.69
C THR A 816 4.04 -1.89 -41.87
N ASN A 817 4.59 -1.67 -43.07
CA ASN A 817 3.94 -1.10 -44.25
C ASN A 817 2.86 -1.97 -44.95
N ASN A 818 2.20 -2.88 -44.22
CA ASN A 818 1.10 -3.66 -44.77
C ASN A 818 -0.10 -2.74 -45.07
N ALA A 819 -0.61 -2.76 -46.30
CA ALA A 819 -1.72 -1.90 -46.73
C ALA A 819 -3.06 -2.21 -46.02
N SER A 820 -3.24 -3.44 -45.53
CA SER A 820 -4.43 -3.87 -44.78
C SER A 820 -4.28 -3.72 -43.27
N ALA A 821 -3.14 -3.22 -42.78
CA ALA A 821 -3.01 -2.80 -41.39
C ALA A 821 -3.56 -1.37 -41.24
N VAL A 822 -4.40 -1.14 -40.22
CA VAL A 822 -5.00 0.17 -39.95
C VAL A 822 -4.92 0.43 -38.45
N TYR A 823 -4.16 1.46 -38.06
CA TYR A 823 -3.94 1.82 -36.66
C TYR A 823 -4.39 3.26 -36.48
N ASN A 824 -5.37 3.48 -35.61
CA ASN A 824 -5.89 4.78 -35.25
C ASN A 824 -5.91 4.91 -33.72
N VAL A 825 -5.25 5.94 -33.21
CA VAL A 825 -5.15 6.27 -31.79
C VAL A 825 -5.47 7.75 -31.63
N LYS A 826 -6.71 8.06 -31.29
CA LYS A 826 -7.21 9.44 -31.25
C LYS A 826 -8.17 9.65 -30.10
N ASP A 827 -8.41 10.90 -29.69
CA ASP A 827 -9.42 11.23 -28.69
C ASP A 827 -9.16 10.65 -27.28
N ASN A 828 -7.92 10.23 -26.96
CA ASN A 828 -7.59 9.62 -25.66
C ASN A 828 -6.86 10.59 -24.73
N VAL A 829 -6.94 10.35 -23.42
CA VAL A 829 -6.06 10.98 -22.43
C VAL A 829 -5.02 9.96 -21.96
N LEU A 830 -3.74 10.31 -22.07
CA LEU A 830 -2.59 9.50 -21.64
C LEU A 830 -1.83 10.20 -20.50
N ASP A 831 -2.02 9.71 -19.28
CA ASP A 831 -1.35 10.16 -18.05
C ASP A 831 -0.19 9.22 -17.71
N THR A 832 1.04 9.74 -17.68
CA THR A 832 2.27 9.04 -17.24
C THR A 832 2.52 7.66 -17.89
N VAL A 833 2.01 7.46 -19.11
CA VAL A 833 2.19 6.22 -19.86
C VAL A 833 3.60 6.16 -20.43
N THR A 834 4.28 5.02 -20.28
CA THR A 834 5.52 4.76 -21.02
C THR A 834 5.16 4.33 -22.44
N LEU A 835 5.32 5.23 -23.41
CA LEU A 835 4.87 5.02 -24.79
C LEU A 835 6.05 4.72 -25.74
N THR A 836 5.94 3.61 -26.48
CA THR A 836 6.83 3.25 -27.59
C THR A 836 5.99 2.99 -28.85
N ALA A 837 6.30 3.65 -29.97
CA ALA A 837 5.51 3.50 -31.19
C ALA A 837 6.35 3.62 -32.48
N SER A 838 5.94 2.94 -33.55
CA SER A 838 6.50 3.14 -34.89
C SER A 838 6.39 4.61 -35.32
N SER A 839 7.42 5.13 -36.01
CA SER A 839 7.47 6.54 -36.42
C SER A 839 6.49 6.95 -37.51
N THR A 840 5.92 6.00 -38.25
CA THR A 840 5.00 6.24 -39.36
C THR A 840 3.89 5.18 -39.40
N GLY A 841 2.77 5.52 -40.06
CA GLY A 841 1.66 4.60 -40.30
C GLY A 841 0.67 4.47 -39.12
N ILE A 842 0.91 5.10 -37.99
CA ILE A 842 -0.07 5.17 -36.90
C ILE A 842 -0.85 6.48 -37.09
N GLY A 843 -2.14 6.39 -37.36
CA GLY A 843 -3.03 7.53 -37.39
C GLY A 843 -3.22 8.04 -35.96
N SER A 844 -2.73 9.24 -35.66
CA SER A 844 -2.87 9.86 -34.34
C SER A 844 -3.26 11.33 -34.47
N SER A 845 -4.16 11.78 -33.59
CA SER A 845 -4.56 13.18 -33.41
C SER A 845 -5.50 13.32 -32.21
N TYR A 846 -5.72 14.55 -31.74
CA TYR A 846 -6.69 14.87 -30.69
C TYR A 846 -6.50 14.03 -29.41
N ASN A 847 -5.26 13.75 -29.00
CA ASN A 847 -4.99 13.09 -27.72
C ASN A 847 -4.48 14.12 -26.68
N GLY A 848 -4.85 13.92 -25.42
CA GLY A 848 -4.33 14.64 -24.27
C GLY A 848 -3.14 13.91 -23.63
N TYR A 849 -2.06 14.62 -23.32
CA TYR A 849 -0.84 14.04 -22.76
C TYR A 849 -0.42 14.76 -21.49
N LYS A 850 -0.25 14.03 -20.37
CA LYS A 850 0.33 14.53 -19.12
C LYS A 850 1.44 13.59 -18.69
N GLY A 851 2.69 14.06 -18.66
CA GLY A 851 3.83 13.19 -18.32
C GLY A 851 4.08 12.03 -19.30
N THR A 852 3.45 12.07 -20.49
CA THR A 852 3.55 11.07 -21.55
C THR A 852 4.12 11.72 -22.80
N THR A 853 4.99 11.03 -23.54
CA THR A 853 5.50 11.50 -24.83
C THR A 853 4.39 11.51 -25.89
N VAL A 854 4.37 12.52 -26.77
CA VAL A 854 3.39 12.58 -27.87
C VAL A 854 3.68 11.46 -28.89
N LEU A 855 2.61 10.83 -29.41
CA LEU A 855 2.74 9.81 -30.45
C LEU A 855 3.49 10.35 -31.69
N PRO A 856 4.48 9.61 -32.22
CA PRO A 856 5.16 9.96 -33.45
C PRO A 856 4.22 10.04 -34.65
N GLY A 857 4.45 10.99 -35.56
CA GLY A 857 3.69 11.09 -36.81
C GLY A 857 2.25 11.58 -36.65
N THR A 858 1.91 12.19 -35.50
CA THR A 858 0.60 12.82 -35.26
C THR A 858 0.23 13.84 -36.35
N SER A 859 -1.05 13.90 -36.68
CA SER A 859 -1.63 14.85 -37.64
C SER A 859 -2.04 16.20 -37.01
N GLY A 860 -1.73 16.41 -35.72
CA GLY A 860 -1.97 17.66 -34.99
C GLY A 860 -3.19 17.60 -34.05
N ASN A 861 -3.50 18.74 -33.40
CA ASN A 861 -4.59 18.93 -32.42
C ASN A 861 -4.45 18.15 -31.09
N ASP A 862 -3.27 17.59 -30.82
CA ASP A 862 -2.96 17.04 -29.50
C ASP A 862 -2.84 18.15 -28.45
N ILE A 863 -3.16 17.80 -27.20
CA ILE A 863 -3.16 18.72 -26.06
C ILE A 863 -2.10 18.27 -25.05
N ALA A 864 -1.20 19.17 -24.70
CA ALA A 864 -0.29 18.99 -23.58
C ALA A 864 -0.96 19.49 -22.29
N LEU A 865 -0.96 18.65 -21.26
CA LEU A 865 -1.58 18.91 -19.95
C LEU A 865 -0.48 18.93 -18.88
N THR A 866 -0.60 19.84 -17.92
CA THR A 866 0.30 19.87 -16.75
C THR A 866 -0.36 19.31 -15.50
N THR A 867 -1.70 19.37 -15.41
CA THR A 867 -2.48 18.86 -14.27
C THR A 867 -3.71 18.09 -14.76
N LEU A 868 -4.02 16.99 -14.08
CA LEU A 868 -5.28 16.24 -14.23
C LEU A 868 -6.02 16.27 -12.89
N ASP A 869 -6.91 17.24 -12.73
CA ASP A 869 -7.63 17.57 -11.50
C ASP A 869 -9.04 16.99 -11.48
N TYR A 870 -9.12 15.68 -11.70
CA TYR A 870 -10.40 14.97 -11.74
C TYR A 870 -11.24 15.17 -10.48
N GLN A 871 -12.56 15.14 -10.68
CA GLN A 871 -13.57 15.21 -9.63
C GLN A 871 -14.15 13.82 -9.35
N VAL A 872 -14.46 13.56 -8.09
CA VAL A 872 -15.25 12.39 -7.70
C VAL A 872 -16.71 12.66 -8.03
N GLY A 873 -17.33 11.74 -8.78
CA GLY A 873 -18.73 11.76 -9.11
C GLY A 873 -19.38 10.39 -8.89
N PRO A 874 -20.63 10.21 -9.34
CA PRO A 874 -21.44 9.08 -8.92
C PRO A 874 -20.91 7.71 -9.36
N LEU A 875 -20.33 7.60 -10.56
CA LEU A 875 -19.83 6.34 -11.12
C LEU A 875 -18.30 6.18 -11.03
N GLY A 876 -17.58 7.15 -10.44
CA GLY A 876 -16.13 7.07 -10.29
C GLY A 876 -15.44 8.40 -10.11
N LYS A 877 -14.11 8.38 -10.23
CA LYS A 877 -13.23 9.50 -9.84
C LYS A 877 -12.63 10.30 -10.98
N TYR A 878 -13.03 10.02 -12.23
CA TYR A 878 -12.41 10.60 -13.43
C TYR A 878 -13.30 11.63 -14.15
N TYR A 879 -14.24 12.25 -13.43
CA TYR A 879 -15.02 13.37 -13.98
C TYR A 879 -14.13 14.61 -14.10
N TYR A 880 -14.43 15.51 -15.04
CA TYR A 880 -13.64 16.70 -15.30
C TYR A 880 -14.02 17.83 -14.33
N ASN A 881 -13.02 18.61 -13.95
CA ASN A 881 -13.25 19.91 -13.37
C ASN A 881 -13.87 20.81 -14.44
N THR A 882 -14.95 21.50 -14.10
CA THR A 882 -15.66 22.41 -15.02
C THR A 882 -15.22 23.88 -14.85
N THR A 883 -14.29 24.15 -13.93
CA THR A 883 -13.72 25.48 -13.71
C THR A 883 -12.69 25.77 -14.79
N SER A 884 -12.99 26.72 -15.68
CA SER A 884 -12.20 27.00 -16.87
C SER A 884 -10.73 27.29 -16.54
N SER A 885 -9.84 26.47 -17.08
CA SER A 885 -8.40 26.68 -17.10
C SER A 885 -7.82 26.02 -18.36
N ALA A 886 -6.70 26.54 -18.86
CA ALA A 886 -6.03 26.01 -20.04
C ALA A 886 -5.08 24.83 -19.73
N THR A 887 -4.92 24.47 -18.46
CA THR A 887 -3.89 23.53 -18.00
C THR A 887 -4.43 22.32 -17.23
N ASN A 888 -5.76 22.24 -17.09
CA ASN A 888 -6.46 21.23 -16.29
C ASN A 888 -7.50 20.47 -17.13
N THR A 889 -8.29 19.60 -16.50
CA THR A 889 -9.29 18.77 -17.20
C THR A 889 -10.40 19.59 -17.88
N ALA A 890 -10.69 20.82 -17.42
CA ALA A 890 -11.66 21.70 -18.07
C ALA A 890 -11.27 22.07 -19.50
N TYR A 891 -9.97 22.05 -19.83
CA TYR A 891 -9.49 22.35 -21.17
C TYR A 891 -9.86 21.28 -22.18
N LEU A 892 -10.20 20.06 -21.74
CA LEU A 892 -10.58 18.93 -22.59
C LEU A 892 -12.03 18.99 -23.06
N ILE A 893 -12.83 19.90 -22.51
CA ILE A 893 -14.23 20.07 -22.86
C ILE A 893 -14.36 20.56 -24.31
N ASN A 894 -15.21 19.91 -25.11
CA ASN A 894 -15.41 20.16 -26.55
C ASN A 894 -14.12 20.12 -27.39
N LYS A 895 -13.17 19.24 -27.04
CA LYS A 895 -11.88 19.08 -27.75
C LYS A 895 -11.73 17.78 -28.53
N ASP A 896 -12.74 16.93 -28.56
CA ASP A 896 -12.71 15.69 -29.34
C ASP A 896 -12.65 15.97 -30.85
N SER A 897 -12.13 15.01 -31.62
CA SER A 897 -12.17 15.07 -33.08
C SER A 897 -13.59 14.97 -33.67
N ALA A 898 -14.53 14.38 -32.92
CA ALA A 898 -15.92 14.28 -33.29
C ALA A 898 -16.67 15.59 -32.98
N SER A 899 -17.35 16.13 -34.00
CA SER A 899 -18.14 17.35 -33.87
C SER A 899 -19.47 17.16 -33.13
N SER A 900 -19.86 15.90 -32.82
CA SER A 900 -21.07 15.59 -32.08
C SER A 900 -20.95 14.25 -31.36
N ALA A 901 -21.36 14.19 -30.09
CA ALA A 901 -21.33 12.98 -29.28
C ALA A 901 -22.05 11.78 -29.92
N GLY A 902 -23.17 12.01 -30.62
CA GLY A 902 -23.93 10.97 -31.30
C GLY A 902 -23.15 10.21 -32.39
N SER A 903 -22.21 10.88 -33.08
CA SER A 903 -21.41 10.26 -34.15
C SER A 903 -20.47 9.14 -33.68
N VAL A 904 -20.29 9.03 -32.36
CA VAL A 904 -19.42 8.04 -31.72
C VAL A 904 -20.15 7.24 -30.64
N GLY A 905 -21.49 7.40 -30.57
CA GLY A 905 -22.35 6.69 -29.63
C GLY A 905 -22.24 7.19 -28.19
N LEU A 906 -21.86 8.45 -27.95
CA LEU A 906 -21.66 9.01 -26.61
C LEU A 906 -22.73 10.06 -26.22
N TYR A 907 -23.87 10.11 -26.91
CA TYR A 907 -24.91 11.12 -26.66
C TYR A 907 -25.40 11.14 -25.20
N HIS A 908 -25.61 9.96 -24.60
CA HIS A 908 -26.11 9.79 -23.22
C HIS A 908 -25.01 9.77 -22.15
N TYR A 909 -23.81 10.25 -22.48
CA TYR A 909 -22.66 10.25 -21.60
C TYR A 909 -22.32 11.66 -21.10
N THR A 910 -21.43 11.75 -20.13
CA THR A 910 -20.95 12.99 -19.55
C THR A 910 -19.53 12.85 -18.99
N THR A 911 -18.77 13.94 -19.04
CA THR A 911 -17.56 14.11 -18.22
C THR A 911 -17.83 14.85 -16.92
N ARG A 912 -19.06 15.34 -16.66
CA ARG A 912 -19.34 16.38 -15.66
C ARG A 912 -20.07 15.84 -14.44
N ALA A 913 -19.39 15.80 -13.29
CA ALA A 913 -19.98 15.36 -12.03
C ALA A 913 -21.02 16.34 -11.45
N SER A 914 -20.88 17.65 -11.75
CA SER A 914 -21.58 18.73 -11.07
C SER A 914 -23.03 18.95 -11.50
N ASP A 915 -23.38 18.55 -12.73
CA ASP A 915 -24.74 18.68 -13.28
C ASP A 915 -25.25 17.42 -13.98
N GLN A 916 -24.39 16.43 -14.24
CA GLN A 916 -24.74 15.22 -14.99
C GLN A 916 -25.38 15.55 -16.35
N ALA A 917 -24.98 16.64 -16.98
CA ALA A 917 -25.50 17.01 -18.30
C ALA A 917 -24.97 16.06 -19.39
N LYS A 918 -25.87 15.59 -20.27
CA LYS A 918 -25.54 14.81 -21.48
C LYS A 918 -24.64 15.62 -22.41
N ASP A 919 -23.56 15.02 -22.90
CA ASP A 919 -22.69 15.64 -23.91
C ASP A 919 -23.39 15.79 -25.26
N GLY A 920 -24.42 14.98 -25.52
CA GLY A 920 -25.33 15.16 -26.65
C GLY A 920 -26.05 16.51 -26.70
N ALA A 921 -26.14 17.22 -25.58
CA ALA A 921 -26.73 18.56 -25.49
C ALA A 921 -25.70 19.69 -25.71
N SER A 922 -24.41 19.36 -25.82
CA SER A 922 -23.31 20.33 -25.96
C SER A 922 -22.92 20.57 -27.42
N ALA A 923 -22.34 21.75 -27.69
CA ALA A 923 -21.78 22.08 -29.01
C ALA A 923 -20.37 21.47 -29.19
N GLY A 924 -20.28 20.15 -29.20
CA GLY A 924 -19.03 19.39 -29.31
C GLY A 924 -19.02 18.15 -28.41
N LEU A 925 -17.96 17.36 -28.49
CA LEU A 925 -17.70 16.24 -27.59
C LEU A 925 -16.41 16.51 -26.81
N ASP A 926 -16.40 16.11 -25.55
CA ASP A 926 -15.22 16.23 -24.69
C ASP A 926 -14.17 15.19 -25.07
N LEU A 927 -12.89 15.56 -24.97
CA LEU A 927 -11.80 14.64 -25.28
C LEU A 927 -11.59 13.68 -24.11
N GLY A 928 -11.54 12.37 -24.37
CA GLY A 928 -11.19 11.34 -23.37
C GLY A 928 -12.37 10.47 -22.94
N PHE A 929 -12.30 9.97 -21.71
CA PHE A 929 -13.26 9.02 -21.14
C PHE A 929 -14.50 9.71 -20.58
N HIS A 930 -15.65 9.06 -20.76
CA HIS A 930 -16.96 9.55 -20.36
C HIS A 930 -17.73 8.51 -19.53
N TYR A 931 -18.47 8.98 -18.54
CA TYR A 931 -19.41 8.17 -17.76
C TYR A 931 -20.82 8.24 -18.34
N ILE A 932 -21.66 7.24 -18.08
CA ILE A 932 -23.10 7.33 -18.35
C ILE A 932 -23.71 8.40 -17.44
N VAL A 933 -24.63 9.20 -17.98
CA VAL A 933 -25.40 10.16 -17.19
C VAL A 933 -26.29 9.44 -16.18
N THR A 934 -26.29 9.93 -14.94
CA THR A 934 -27.11 9.38 -13.85
C THR A 934 -28.33 10.24 -13.56
N SER A 935 -29.33 9.63 -12.91
CA SER A 935 -30.62 10.24 -12.59
C SER A 935 -30.55 11.50 -11.71
N ALA A 936 -29.50 11.65 -10.90
CA ALA A 936 -29.29 12.82 -10.03
C ALA A 936 -27.85 12.91 -9.55
N LEU A 937 -27.47 14.08 -9.02
CA LEU A 937 -26.18 14.27 -8.34
C LEU A 937 -26.02 13.26 -7.19
N GLY A 938 -25.01 12.42 -7.28
CA GLY A 938 -24.70 11.37 -6.30
C GLY A 938 -25.47 10.05 -6.48
N SER A 939 -26.37 9.93 -7.46
CA SER A 939 -27.05 8.68 -7.78
C SER A 939 -26.16 7.79 -8.65
N THR A 940 -26.03 6.50 -8.35
CA THR A 940 -25.36 5.54 -9.24
C THR A 940 -26.29 5.01 -10.34
N THR A 941 -27.59 5.30 -10.28
CA THR A 941 -28.57 4.78 -11.22
C THR A 941 -28.55 5.59 -12.52
N PRO A 942 -28.38 4.96 -13.69
CA PRO A 942 -28.47 5.63 -14.99
C PRO A 942 -29.76 6.45 -15.14
N LEU A 943 -29.68 7.54 -15.90
CA LEU A 943 -30.84 8.38 -16.19
C LEU A 943 -31.86 7.63 -17.05
N ASP A 944 -33.12 7.78 -16.64
CA ASP A 944 -34.34 7.36 -17.31
C ASP A 944 -35.22 8.60 -17.36
N THR A 945 -35.31 9.21 -18.54
CA THR A 945 -35.86 10.55 -18.74
C THR A 945 -37.39 10.55 -18.72
N ASP A 946 -38.03 9.49 -19.21
CA ASP A 946 -39.49 9.38 -19.28
C ASP A 946 -40.10 8.53 -18.15
N GLY A 947 -39.25 7.83 -17.38
CA GLY A 947 -39.61 7.12 -16.16
C GLY A 947 -40.28 5.77 -16.40
N ASP A 948 -40.07 5.14 -17.57
CA ASP A 948 -40.68 3.86 -17.92
C ASP A 948 -39.94 2.63 -17.32
N GLY A 949 -38.76 2.86 -16.74
CA GLY A 949 -37.89 1.85 -16.14
C GLY A 949 -36.74 1.38 -17.03
N VAL A 950 -36.63 1.88 -18.26
CA VAL A 950 -35.52 1.62 -19.18
C VAL A 950 -34.65 2.88 -19.27
N PRO A 951 -33.36 2.82 -18.89
CA PRO A 951 -32.48 3.98 -18.99
C PRO A 951 -32.25 4.44 -20.43
N ASP A 952 -32.11 5.76 -20.63
CA ASP A 952 -32.03 6.36 -21.97
C ASP A 952 -30.97 5.73 -22.88
N TYR A 953 -29.81 5.35 -22.32
CA TYR A 953 -28.70 4.77 -23.09
C TYR A 953 -28.95 3.32 -23.56
N LEU A 954 -29.95 2.65 -22.99
CA LEU A 954 -30.44 1.35 -23.43
C LEU A 954 -31.60 1.48 -24.41
N GLU A 955 -32.32 2.59 -24.37
CA GLU A 955 -33.34 2.93 -25.34
C GLU A 955 -32.71 3.39 -26.66
N ASP A 956 -31.70 4.27 -26.58
CA ASP A 956 -30.78 4.62 -27.66
C ASP A 956 -29.54 3.70 -27.62
N ILE A 957 -29.72 2.45 -28.06
CA ILE A 957 -28.67 1.41 -27.99
C ILE A 957 -27.40 1.84 -28.74
N ASN A 958 -27.56 2.58 -29.83
CA ASN A 958 -26.44 3.01 -30.67
C ASN A 958 -25.77 4.29 -30.12
N GLY A 959 -26.49 5.08 -29.32
CA GLY A 959 -26.03 6.27 -28.62
C GLY A 959 -25.91 7.51 -29.52
N ASP A 960 -26.63 7.55 -30.64
CA ASP A 960 -26.56 8.59 -31.66
C ASP A 960 -27.43 9.83 -31.36
N GLY A 961 -28.28 9.76 -30.34
CA GLY A 961 -29.20 10.81 -29.94
C GLY A 961 -30.42 10.93 -30.83
N THR A 962 -30.71 9.93 -31.65
CA THR A 962 -31.92 9.85 -32.48
C THR A 962 -32.62 8.49 -32.31
N VAL A 963 -33.94 8.49 -32.10
CA VAL A 963 -34.69 7.23 -32.01
C VAL A 963 -34.64 6.51 -33.36
N ASN A 964 -34.01 5.35 -33.42
CA ASN A 964 -33.92 4.52 -34.62
C ASN A 964 -35.02 3.45 -34.65
N SER A 965 -35.09 2.68 -35.74
CA SER A 965 -35.99 1.53 -35.81
C SER A 965 -35.48 0.40 -34.91
N GLY A 966 -36.30 -0.05 -33.96
CA GLY A 966 -35.92 -1.09 -32.99
C GLY A 966 -35.36 -0.55 -31.66
N GLU A 967 -35.32 0.78 -31.52
CA GLU A 967 -35.06 1.53 -30.28
C GLU A 967 -36.39 2.10 -29.75
N THR A 968 -36.47 2.42 -28.46
CA THR A 968 -37.59 3.17 -27.85
C THR A 968 -37.22 4.64 -27.69
N ASP A 969 -38.21 5.53 -27.70
CA ASP A 969 -38.00 6.97 -27.47
C ASP A 969 -37.89 7.28 -25.98
N TRP A 970 -36.67 7.60 -25.52
CA TRP A 970 -36.36 7.97 -24.14
C TRP A 970 -37.05 9.24 -23.63
N ASN A 971 -37.82 9.94 -24.45
CA ASN A 971 -38.66 11.06 -24.02
C ASN A 971 -40.15 10.68 -23.97
N SER A 972 -40.50 9.42 -24.23
CA SER A 972 -41.87 8.96 -24.35
C SER A 972 -42.03 7.50 -23.91
N ALA A 973 -42.46 7.34 -22.66
CA ALA A 973 -42.80 6.05 -22.02
C ALA A 973 -43.92 5.25 -22.72
N SER A 974 -44.51 5.80 -23.79
CA SER A 974 -45.54 5.15 -24.60
C SER A 974 -45.02 4.60 -25.94
N ASP A 975 -43.76 4.84 -26.28
CA ASP A 975 -43.18 4.29 -27.51
C ASP A 975 -42.87 2.79 -27.33
N LEU A 976 -43.40 1.97 -28.22
CA LEU A 976 -43.18 0.53 -28.22
C LEU A 976 -42.00 0.10 -29.10
N GLY A 977 -41.23 1.07 -29.63
CA GLY A 977 -40.07 0.85 -30.49
C GLY A 977 -40.41 0.28 -31.87
N LEU A 978 -41.67 0.43 -32.29
CA LEU A 978 -42.22 -0.10 -33.54
C LEU A 978 -42.38 1.02 -34.57
N ARG A 979 -41.51 1.07 -35.57
CA ARG A 979 -41.72 1.91 -36.77
C ARG A 979 -42.41 1.13 -37.87
N VAL A 980 -43.70 1.41 -38.09
CA VAL A 980 -44.48 0.86 -39.21
C VAL A 980 -44.22 1.69 -40.48
N ARG A 981 -43.62 1.08 -41.50
CA ARG A 981 -43.38 1.71 -42.81
C ARG A 981 -44.47 1.31 -43.80
N ILE A 982 -45.41 2.20 -44.06
CA ILE A 982 -46.49 1.97 -45.05
C ILE A 982 -46.04 2.52 -46.40
N THR A 983 -45.68 1.62 -47.32
CA THR A 983 -45.14 2.00 -48.65
C THR A 983 -46.21 2.31 -49.69
N GLU A 984 -47.44 1.79 -49.52
CA GLU A 984 -48.64 2.22 -50.26
C GLU A 984 -49.87 2.14 -49.33
N PRO A 985 -50.36 3.26 -48.79
CA PRO A 985 -51.63 3.25 -48.06
C PRO A 985 -52.78 3.02 -49.04
N LYS A 986 -53.76 2.19 -48.66
CA LYS A 986 -55.04 2.12 -49.39
C LYS A 986 -55.68 3.51 -49.39
N ALA A 987 -56.29 3.90 -50.50
CA ALA A 987 -56.91 5.23 -50.70
C ALA A 987 -57.98 5.63 -49.65
N THR A 988 -58.38 4.71 -48.77
CA THR A 988 -59.39 4.87 -47.71
C THR A 988 -58.89 4.52 -46.31
N ALA A 989 -57.58 4.30 -46.13
CA ALA A 989 -57.04 3.97 -44.81
C ALA A 989 -57.00 5.21 -43.91
N ASN A 990 -57.71 5.16 -42.79
CA ASN A 990 -57.44 6.05 -41.66
C ASN A 990 -56.21 5.49 -40.95
N LEU A 991 -55.07 6.14 -41.17
CA LEU A 991 -53.81 5.81 -40.51
C LEU A 991 -53.82 6.38 -39.08
N PRO A 992 -53.24 5.65 -38.09
CA PRO A 992 -52.90 6.21 -36.78
C PRO A 992 -51.88 7.36 -36.88
#